data_AF-A0A850MPB8-F1
#
_entry.id   AF-A0A850MPB8-F1
#
_cell.length_a   1.000
_cell.length_b   1.000
_cell.length_c   1.000
_cell.angle_alpha   90.00
_cell.angle_beta   90.00
_cell.angle_gamma   90.00
#
_symmetry.space_group_name_H-M   'P 1'
#
loop_
_entity.id
_entity.type
_entity.pdbx_description
1 polymer ?
#
loop_
_entity_poly.entity_id
_entity_poly.type
_entity_poly.pdbx_seq_one_letter_code
_entity_poly.pdbx_strand_id
1 'polypeptide(L)'
;MDDLRNISQLALEILKLAEEMTQTKSLNVDTLYGEAKKKLNYMYSEQEINQTIYELILKKIIIPDKRIIKTQVLANGKRDAIYKYIVNNPGAHLREIRGKLNLQPHVTNIHLKVLENFDYIYRKKYLKYRVYFPSDFIRENEDVILALKNEKAETIFLTIHERYEISLTQLKITLAQEISSKMVDYHLEPLVSCGLIENFTQDGQTYLKINEGVFAKIEKYLRPKIEREEKIEVTPPIAEELAVKRAYDYVGGDIRFKVVVENKSREPIQDITVLLDVKEQFNVKDALQKVSMLEPEESRGVDFYLTPLACGKSKIHGTVSYQGAQGQEISSDINPVLVQIKCPLVTPRIFKLLEVLKMKDKFQLSHAEIPYKGVPQLNAYKIAKDQVSSLDMHEVGDGEEFSAIFSGEAKVTGDPLLVDLNVDLNKINLEVYMGDVRQATGFLAYIKNLINVALSYSEQISTSIEKIRSMIFNAFEFSSRLTELFEFCNDLESLDDVLILLKELKIKSQNYFPELKLAESLDTWFNKIEPLQGQEIYARTYLNLQYDIQGWMEGVITYAETNAQIFYESVIDQYTLDEISAGIFKLKEDLNQRAIEYFRKILYSLMIIHGDTGLTLYNHNFVTETIDPDLLSGFLTAIQGFGIEVSRQETKMKRLSYEHFEIELSNGTLTIAALITSGLPNQMTSASIKEFIRRFEAQFYPMLERFAGNVSQFGPAQDLIREIFLG
;
A
#
# COMPACT_ATOMS: atom_id res chain seq x y z
N MET A 1 17.24 -6.78 -8.96
CA MET A 1 17.93 -7.87 -8.22
C MET A 1 19.26 -7.42 -7.61
N ASP A 2 19.79 -6.24 -7.97
CA ASP A 2 20.99 -5.66 -7.35
C ASP A 2 20.78 -5.11 -5.92
N ASP A 3 19.55 -4.74 -5.54
CA ASP A 3 19.23 -4.24 -4.18
C ASP A 3 19.59 -5.21 -3.03
N LEU A 4 19.68 -6.51 -3.31
CA LEU A 4 19.96 -7.55 -2.30
C LEU A 4 21.45 -7.89 -2.18
N ARG A 5 22.32 -7.37 -3.07
CA ARG A 5 23.74 -7.77 -3.14
C ARG A 5 24.64 -7.01 -2.16
N ASN A 6 24.16 -5.89 -1.60
CA ASN A 6 24.86 -5.04 -0.64
C ASN A 6 24.03 -4.79 0.62
N ILE A 7 23.48 -5.85 1.22
CA ILE A 7 22.72 -5.75 2.47
C ILE A 7 23.67 -5.97 3.65
N SER A 8 23.62 -5.09 4.65
CA SER A 8 24.43 -5.21 5.87
C SER A 8 24.06 -6.47 6.66
N GLN A 9 24.98 -6.97 7.50
CA GLN A 9 24.71 -8.11 8.37
C GLN A 9 23.51 -7.85 9.30
N LEU A 10 23.41 -6.63 9.84
CA LEU A 10 22.26 -6.19 10.62
C LEU A 10 20.95 -6.28 9.84
N ALA A 11 20.93 -5.80 8.60
CA ALA A 11 19.73 -5.86 7.76
C ALA A 11 19.33 -7.31 7.43
N LEU A 12 20.28 -8.22 7.21
CA LEU A 12 20.00 -9.65 7.03
C LEU A 12 19.34 -10.27 8.26
N GLU A 13 19.80 -9.92 9.46
CA GLU A 13 19.24 -10.43 10.71
C GLU A 13 17.82 -9.90 10.95
N ILE A 14 17.58 -8.62 10.67
CA ILE A 14 16.24 -8.01 10.74
C ILE A 14 15.29 -8.64 9.72
N LEU A 15 15.76 -8.94 8.50
CA LEU A 15 14.95 -9.60 7.48
C LEU A 15 14.53 -11.01 7.89
N LYS A 16 15.40 -11.77 8.55
CA LYS A 16 15.03 -13.10 9.11
C LYS A 16 13.90 -12.98 10.13
N LEU A 17 13.95 -11.98 11.00
CA LEU A 17 12.88 -11.72 11.96
C LEU A 17 11.57 -11.34 11.26
N ALA A 18 11.63 -10.49 10.23
CA ALA A 18 10.47 -10.15 9.42
C ALA A 18 9.89 -11.37 8.68
N GLU A 19 10.74 -12.27 8.17
CA GLU A 19 10.32 -13.53 7.54
C GLU A 19 9.60 -14.46 8.52
N GLU A 20 10.12 -14.62 9.74
CA GLU A 20 9.47 -15.40 10.81
C GLU A 20 8.09 -14.81 11.15
N MET A 21 8.01 -13.48 11.30
CA MET A 21 6.76 -12.81 11.66
C MET A 21 5.68 -12.90 10.59
N THR A 22 6.07 -12.77 9.32
CA THR A 22 5.13 -12.77 8.18
C THR A 22 4.46 -14.12 7.93
N GLN A 23 4.97 -15.20 8.52
CA GLN A 23 4.32 -16.53 8.46
C GLN A 23 3.00 -16.58 9.22
N THR A 24 2.87 -15.82 10.32
CA THR A 24 1.72 -15.91 11.24
C THR A 24 0.83 -14.68 11.21
N LYS A 25 1.40 -13.48 10.97
CA LYS A 25 0.68 -12.20 11.01
C LYS A 25 1.21 -11.21 9.97
N SER A 26 0.49 -10.11 9.76
CA SER A 26 1.01 -8.98 8.99
C SER A 26 2.20 -8.35 9.70
N LEU A 27 3.15 -7.83 8.92
CA LEU A 27 4.36 -7.22 9.46
C LEU A 27 4.04 -5.89 10.13
N ASN A 28 4.04 -5.87 11.46
CA ASN A 28 3.95 -4.66 12.27
C ASN A 28 5.37 -4.20 12.64
N VAL A 29 5.68 -2.93 12.34
CA VAL A 29 7.03 -2.36 12.45
C VAL A 29 7.48 -2.28 13.91
N ASP A 30 6.61 -1.89 14.83
CA ASP A 30 6.94 -1.78 16.26
C ASP A 30 7.27 -3.13 16.88
N THR A 31 6.51 -4.16 16.48
CA THR A 31 6.79 -5.54 16.90
C THR A 31 8.11 -6.03 16.31
N LEU A 32 8.39 -5.72 15.04
CA LEU A 32 9.66 -6.07 14.40
C LEU A 32 10.84 -5.38 15.09
N TYR A 33 10.71 -4.09 15.39
CA TYR A 33 11.70 -3.32 16.13
C TYR A 33 11.90 -3.88 17.54
N GLY A 34 10.81 -4.18 18.26
CA GLY A 34 10.87 -4.77 19.60
C GLY A 34 11.58 -6.12 19.63
N GLU A 35 11.29 -7.01 18.67
CA GLU A 35 11.97 -8.30 18.54
C GLU A 35 13.43 -8.15 18.09
N ALA A 36 13.71 -7.23 17.16
CA ALA A 36 15.07 -6.92 16.74
C ALA A 36 15.90 -6.34 17.91
N LYS A 37 15.35 -5.41 18.69
CA LYS A 37 15.98 -4.88 19.90
C LYS A 37 16.27 -6.00 20.91
N LYS A 38 15.30 -6.86 21.22
CA LYS A 38 15.54 -8.00 22.14
C LYS A 38 16.66 -8.91 21.68
N LYS A 39 16.71 -9.23 20.38
CA LYS A 39 17.65 -10.21 19.85
C LYS A 39 18.98 -9.63 19.38
N LEU A 40 19.10 -8.34 19.07
CA LEU A 40 20.27 -7.77 18.37
C LEU A 40 20.97 -6.65 19.16
N ASN A 41 20.38 -6.16 20.25
CA ASN A 41 20.93 -5.03 21.05
C ASN A 41 22.24 -5.36 21.79
N TYR A 42 22.74 -6.61 21.71
CA TYR A 42 24.07 -6.97 22.20
C TYR A 42 25.19 -6.71 21.18
N MET A 43 24.86 -6.51 19.90
CA MET A 43 25.81 -6.25 18.81
C MET A 43 25.61 -4.90 18.12
N TYR A 44 24.39 -4.35 18.14
CA TYR A 44 24.03 -3.13 17.41
C TYR A 44 23.23 -2.20 18.31
N SER A 45 23.41 -0.89 18.14
CA SER A 45 22.64 0.11 18.89
C SER A 45 21.18 0.17 18.43
N GLU A 46 20.30 0.62 19.32
CA GLU A 46 18.89 0.87 19.01
C GLU A 46 18.70 1.80 17.80
N GLN A 47 19.55 2.82 17.68
CA GLN A 47 19.53 3.74 16.55
C GLN A 47 19.89 3.04 15.23
N GLU A 48 20.90 2.18 15.22
CA GLU A 48 21.30 1.40 14.03
C GLU A 48 20.20 0.42 13.62
N ILE A 49 19.56 -0.26 14.58
CA ILE A 49 18.44 -1.17 14.33
C ILE A 49 17.27 -0.40 13.71
N ASN A 50 16.89 0.73 14.32
CA ASN A 50 15.78 1.55 13.85
C ASN A 50 16.05 2.10 12.44
N GLN A 51 17.23 2.70 12.24
CA GLN A 51 17.65 3.23 10.95
C GLN A 51 17.64 2.14 9.87
N THR A 52 18.12 0.93 10.19
CA THR A 52 18.12 -0.19 9.25
C THR A 52 16.70 -0.63 8.89
N ILE A 53 15.76 -0.68 9.84
CA ILE A 53 14.34 -0.97 9.57
C ILE A 53 13.76 0.09 8.64
N TYR A 54 14.00 1.37 8.90
CA TYR A 54 13.57 2.46 8.02
C TYR A 54 14.16 2.34 6.62
N GLU A 55 15.45 2.03 6.49
CA GLU A 55 16.07 1.80 5.17
C GLU A 55 15.45 0.63 4.41
N LEU A 56 15.11 -0.46 5.11
CA LEU A 56 14.41 -1.61 4.52
C LEU A 56 13.00 -1.23 4.06
N ILE A 57 12.30 -0.34 4.78
CA ILE A 57 10.98 0.19 4.39
C ILE A 57 11.11 1.10 3.16
N LEU A 58 12.05 2.05 3.19
CA LEU A 58 12.28 3.00 2.08
C LEU A 58 12.66 2.28 0.77
N LYS A 59 13.45 1.22 0.85
CA LYS A 59 13.81 0.35 -0.29
C LYS A 59 12.70 -0.63 -0.68
N LYS A 60 11.54 -0.55 -0.02
CA LYS A 60 10.40 -1.48 -0.10
C LYS A 60 10.82 -2.94 0.00
N ILE A 61 11.88 -3.24 0.77
CA ILE A 61 12.30 -4.60 1.06
C ILE A 61 11.31 -5.21 2.04
N ILE A 62 10.86 -4.42 3.01
CA ILE A 62 9.73 -4.73 3.88
C ILE A 62 8.65 -3.66 3.67
N ILE A 63 7.39 -4.05 3.78
CA ILE A 63 6.26 -3.12 3.67
C ILE A 63 5.35 -3.36 4.89
N PRO A 64 5.05 -2.33 5.70
CA PRO A 64 4.14 -2.45 6.82
C PRO A 64 2.80 -3.07 6.41
N ASP A 65 2.21 -3.84 7.32
CA ASP A 65 0.92 -4.52 7.18
C ASP A 65 0.83 -5.57 6.06
N LYS A 66 1.94 -5.88 5.40
CA LYS A 66 2.01 -7.00 4.45
C LYS A 66 2.44 -8.27 5.15
N ARG A 67 1.87 -9.40 4.72
CA ARG A 67 2.25 -10.76 5.15
C ARG A 67 3.40 -11.34 4.31
N ILE A 68 4.18 -10.47 3.68
CA ILE A 68 5.24 -10.88 2.78
C ILE A 68 6.28 -9.78 2.69
N ILE A 69 7.54 -10.16 2.50
CA ILE A 69 8.65 -9.24 2.24
C ILE A 69 9.30 -9.51 0.87
N LYS A 70 10.15 -8.60 0.38
CA LYS A 70 10.68 -8.58 -1.00
C LYS A 70 11.41 -9.88 -1.39
N THR A 71 12.11 -10.53 -0.45
CA THR A 71 12.81 -11.81 -0.65
C THR A 71 11.84 -12.97 -0.95
N GLN A 72 10.64 -12.93 -0.37
CA GLN A 72 9.61 -13.95 -0.55
C GLN A 72 8.70 -13.69 -1.76
N VAL A 73 8.78 -12.51 -2.39
CA VAL A 73 7.87 -12.12 -3.48
C VAL A 73 7.95 -13.08 -4.67
N LEU A 74 9.18 -13.40 -5.11
CA LEU A 74 9.43 -14.31 -6.22
C LEU A 74 9.50 -15.79 -5.81
N ALA A 75 9.36 -16.12 -4.51
CA ALA A 75 9.25 -17.52 -4.07
C ALA A 75 7.94 -18.18 -4.53
N ASN A 76 6.93 -17.38 -4.89
CA ASN A 76 5.69 -17.88 -5.47
C ASN A 76 5.85 -18.08 -6.99
N GLY A 77 5.70 -19.32 -7.46
CA GLY A 77 5.92 -19.68 -8.86
C GLY A 77 5.05 -18.91 -9.87
N LYS A 78 3.82 -18.50 -9.52
CA LYS A 78 2.97 -17.68 -10.40
C LYS A 78 3.52 -16.26 -10.53
N ARG A 79 3.95 -15.64 -9.42
CA ARG A 79 4.58 -14.30 -9.43
C ARG A 79 5.90 -14.29 -10.18
N ASP A 80 6.74 -15.29 -9.94
CA ASP A 80 8.00 -15.46 -10.67
C ASP A 80 7.76 -15.62 -12.18
N ALA A 81 6.79 -16.45 -12.58
CA ALA A 81 6.42 -16.60 -13.98
C ALA A 81 5.91 -15.29 -14.61
N ILE A 82 5.08 -14.51 -13.90
CA ILE A 82 4.61 -13.19 -14.35
C ILE A 82 5.80 -12.23 -14.52
N TYR A 83 6.66 -12.14 -13.50
CA TYR A 83 7.82 -11.25 -13.53
C TYR A 83 8.77 -11.60 -14.68
N LYS A 84 9.15 -12.88 -14.82
CA LYS A 84 9.98 -13.37 -15.94
C LYS A 84 9.34 -13.09 -17.29
N TYR A 85 8.02 -13.24 -17.40
CA TYR A 85 7.32 -12.93 -18.64
C TYR A 85 7.40 -11.44 -18.98
N ILE A 86 7.21 -10.54 -18.01
CA ILE A 86 7.34 -9.08 -18.20
C ILE A 86 8.77 -8.67 -18.51
N VAL A 87 9.77 -9.29 -17.87
CA VAL A 87 11.20 -9.07 -18.17
C VAL A 87 11.50 -9.43 -19.62
N ASN A 88 10.96 -10.54 -20.11
CA ASN A 88 11.17 -10.97 -21.49
C ASN A 88 10.26 -10.27 -22.50
N ASN A 89 9.18 -9.62 -22.05
CA ASN A 89 8.21 -8.93 -22.89
C ASN A 89 7.81 -7.58 -22.24
N PRO A 90 8.74 -6.61 -22.16
CA PRO A 90 8.41 -5.30 -21.59
C PRO A 90 7.28 -4.64 -22.39
N GLY A 91 6.43 -3.87 -21.72
CA GLY A 91 5.23 -3.31 -22.34
C GLY A 91 4.11 -4.33 -22.52
N ALA A 92 4.22 -5.54 -21.93
CA ALA A 92 3.14 -6.51 -21.96
C ALA A 92 1.89 -5.97 -21.25
N HIS A 93 0.72 -6.16 -21.84
CA HIS A 93 -0.55 -5.79 -21.22
C HIS A 93 -1.15 -7.00 -20.47
N LEU A 94 -2.07 -6.75 -19.54
CA LEU A 94 -2.68 -7.79 -18.69
C LEU A 94 -3.16 -9.02 -19.48
N ARG A 95 -3.76 -8.84 -20.65
CA ARG A 95 -4.29 -9.94 -21.47
C ARG A 95 -3.21 -10.86 -22.08
N GLU A 96 -2.03 -10.33 -22.39
CA GLU A 96 -0.90 -11.10 -22.94
C GLU A 96 -0.31 -11.97 -21.84
N ILE A 97 -0.08 -11.37 -20.66
CA ILE A 97 0.41 -12.06 -19.46
C ILE A 97 -0.54 -13.22 -19.12
N ARG A 98 -1.84 -12.94 -19.05
CA ARG A 98 -2.88 -13.95 -18.78
C ARG A 98 -2.91 -15.04 -19.84
N GLY A 99 -2.89 -14.65 -21.11
CA GLY A 99 -2.99 -15.58 -22.23
C GLY A 99 -1.79 -16.54 -22.29
N LYS A 100 -0.58 -16.02 -22.06
CA LYS A 100 0.64 -16.83 -22.11
C LYS A 100 0.78 -17.74 -20.89
N LEU A 101 0.43 -17.25 -19.70
CA LEU A 101 0.61 -17.99 -18.44
C LEU A 101 -0.65 -18.78 -18.02
N ASN A 102 -1.72 -18.71 -18.81
CA ASN A 102 -3.02 -19.32 -18.52
C ASN A 102 -3.58 -18.94 -17.14
N LEU A 103 -3.41 -17.66 -16.76
CA LEU A 103 -3.79 -17.14 -15.45
C LEU A 103 -5.13 -16.38 -15.49
N GLN A 104 -5.88 -16.48 -14.40
CA GLN A 104 -7.11 -15.71 -14.20
C GLN A 104 -6.82 -14.20 -14.02
N PRO A 105 -7.72 -13.29 -14.43
CA PRO A 105 -7.47 -11.86 -14.34
C PRO A 105 -7.31 -11.37 -12.91
N HIS A 106 -8.12 -11.86 -11.96
CA HIS A 106 -8.00 -11.49 -10.55
C HIS A 106 -6.67 -11.96 -9.96
N VAL A 107 -6.32 -13.23 -10.16
CA VAL A 107 -5.03 -13.81 -9.72
C VAL A 107 -3.84 -13.04 -10.32
N THR A 108 -3.91 -12.72 -11.61
CA THR A 108 -2.87 -11.94 -12.29
C THR A 108 -2.79 -10.53 -11.73
N ASN A 109 -3.91 -9.85 -11.50
CA ASN A 109 -3.94 -8.50 -10.92
C ASN A 109 -3.41 -8.46 -9.48
N ILE A 110 -3.73 -9.45 -8.64
CA ILE A 110 -3.15 -9.56 -7.30
C ILE A 110 -1.64 -9.66 -7.41
N HIS A 111 -1.14 -10.58 -8.23
CA HIS A 111 0.30 -10.79 -8.39
C HIS A 111 1.00 -9.58 -8.99
N LEU A 112 0.42 -8.92 -9.98
CA LEU A 112 0.92 -7.65 -10.54
C LEU A 112 0.96 -6.55 -9.48
N LYS A 113 -0.10 -6.39 -8.68
CA LYS A 113 -0.14 -5.39 -7.60
C LYS A 113 0.95 -5.67 -6.55
N VAL A 114 1.21 -6.93 -6.22
CA VAL A 114 2.30 -7.28 -5.31
C VAL A 114 3.66 -6.99 -5.95
N LEU A 115 3.87 -7.31 -7.23
CA LEU A 115 5.11 -6.98 -7.94
C LEU A 115 5.33 -5.46 -8.04
N GLU A 116 4.27 -4.67 -8.25
CA GLU A 116 4.31 -3.21 -8.22
C GLU A 116 4.64 -2.67 -6.83
N ASN A 117 3.99 -3.18 -5.77
CA ASN A 117 4.22 -2.72 -4.41
C ASN A 117 5.68 -2.89 -3.97
N PHE A 118 6.35 -3.96 -4.42
CA PHE A 118 7.75 -4.28 -4.10
C PHE A 118 8.76 -3.80 -5.16
N ASP A 119 8.34 -2.92 -6.06
CA ASP A 119 9.15 -2.32 -7.13
C ASP A 119 9.86 -3.34 -8.04
N TYR A 120 9.24 -4.50 -8.31
CA TYR A 120 9.71 -5.41 -9.37
C TYR A 120 9.29 -4.94 -10.76
N ILE A 121 8.13 -4.30 -10.86
CA ILE A 121 7.56 -3.77 -12.10
C ILE A 121 6.90 -2.41 -11.86
N TYR A 122 6.67 -1.67 -12.93
CA TYR A 122 5.74 -0.52 -12.94
C TYR A 122 4.74 -0.63 -14.09
N ARG A 123 3.63 0.11 -13.97
CA ARG A 123 2.64 0.27 -15.03
C ARG A 123 2.72 1.62 -15.73
N LYS A 124 2.42 1.63 -17.02
CA LYS A 124 2.17 2.83 -17.84
C LYS A 124 0.85 2.70 -18.58
N LYS A 125 0.15 3.82 -18.79
CA LYS A 125 -1.02 3.87 -19.68
C LYS A 125 -0.52 3.98 -21.12
N TYR A 126 -0.96 3.07 -21.99
CA TYR A 126 -0.66 3.10 -23.42
C TYR A 126 -1.93 2.83 -24.20
N LEU A 127 -2.37 3.83 -24.98
CA LEU A 127 -3.70 3.87 -25.59
C LEU A 127 -4.79 3.63 -24.52
N LYS A 128 -5.65 2.64 -24.73
CA LYS A 128 -6.68 2.21 -23.76
C LYS A 128 -6.21 1.13 -22.79
N TYR A 129 -4.95 0.69 -22.88
CA TYR A 129 -4.42 -0.42 -22.09
C TYR A 129 -3.48 0.05 -20.98
N ARG A 130 -3.33 -0.81 -19.98
CA ARG A 130 -2.24 -0.74 -19.00
C ARG A 130 -1.19 -1.75 -19.40
N VAL A 131 0.03 -1.27 -19.58
CA VAL A 131 1.21 -2.06 -19.95
C VAL A 131 2.19 -2.06 -18.78
N TYR A 132 2.94 -3.16 -18.64
CA TYR A 132 3.86 -3.37 -17.53
C TYR A 132 5.28 -3.50 -18.03
N PHE A 133 6.21 -2.94 -17.28
CA PHE A 133 7.63 -2.97 -17.57
C PHE A 133 8.40 -3.37 -16.31
N PRO A 134 9.57 -4.03 -16.44
CA PRO A 134 10.50 -4.21 -15.33
C PRO A 134 10.92 -2.87 -14.74
N SER A 135 11.10 -2.78 -13.41
CA SER A 135 11.50 -1.51 -12.78
C SER A 135 12.85 -0.96 -13.21
N ASP A 136 13.75 -1.83 -13.64
CA ASP A 136 15.06 -1.52 -14.19
C ASP A 136 15.05 -1.26 -15.71
N PHE A 137 13.87 -1.15 -16.32
CA PHE A 137 13.73 -0.84 -17.74
C PHE A 137 14.11 0.62 -18.04
N ILE A 138 14.92 0.81 -19.09
CA ILE A 138 15.39 2.13 -19.55
C ILE A 138 14.20 2.88 -20.19
N ARG A 139 13.75 3.96 -19.52
CA ARG A 139 12.51 4.68 -19.83
C ARG A 139 12.45 5.23 -21.25
N GLU A 140 13.60 5.67 -21.76
CA GLU A 140 13.75 6.24 -23.10
C GLU A 140 13.41 5.23 -24.21
N ASN A 141 13.49 3.92 -23.93
CA ASN A 141 13.23 2.87 -24.90
C ASN A 141 11.78 2.35 -24.86
N GLU A 142 10.92 2.87 -23.96
CA GLU A 142 9.55 2.38 -23.79
C GLU A 142 8.74 2.51 -25.08
N ASP A 143 8.80 3.68 -25.71
CA ASP A 143 7.98 3.99 -26.88
C ASP A 143 8.40 3.16 -28.10
N VAL A 144 9.68 2.79 -28.18
CA VAL A 144 10.20 1.88 -29.22
C VAL A 144 9.60 0.48 -29.09
N ILE A 145 9.64 -0.08 -27.87
CA ILE A 145 9.02 -1.39 -27.59
C ILE A 145 7.52 -1.37 -27.87
N LEU A 146 6.84 -0.29 -27.47
CA LEU A 146 5.40 -0.16 -27.66
C LEU A 146 5.01 -0.02 -29.14
N ALA A 147 5.80 0.72 -29.94
CA ALA A 147 5.57 0.84 -31.38
C ALA A 147 5.65 -0.53 -32.10
N LEU A 148 6.61 -1.37 -31.71
CA LEU A 148 6.81 -2.72 -32.26
C LEU A 148 5.78 -3.76 -31.76
N LYS A 149 4.82 -3.40 -30.89
CA LYS A 149 3.72 -4.30 -30.54
C LYS A 149 2.66 -4.41 -31.63
N ASN A 150 2.63 -3.47 -32.57
CA ASN A 150 1.72 -3.56 -33.71
C ASN A 150 2.35 -4.47 -34.78
N GLU A 151 1.65 -5.55 -35.16
CA GLU A 151 2.14 -6.53 -36.14
C GLU A 151 2.58 -5.87 -37.45
N LYS A 152 1.87 -4.85 -37.95
CA LYS A 152 2.23 -4.15 -39.19
C LYS A 152 3.48 -3.28 -39.04
N ALA A 153 3.63 -2.62 -37.89
CA ALA A 153 4.84 -1.85 -37.59
C ALA A 153 6.05 -2.79 -37.43
N GLU A 154 5.85 -3.96 -36.81
CA GLU A 154 6.85 -5.02 -36.71
C GLU A 154 7.27 -5.55 -38.08
N THR A 155 6.32 -5.86 -38.99
CA THR A 155 6.61 -6.26 -40.37
C THR A 155 7.40 -5.19 -41.13
N ILE A 156 7.03 -3.92 -40.99
CA ILE A 156 7.74 -2.79 -41.61
C ILE A 156 9.19 -2.73 -41.09
N PHE A 157 9.37 -2.83 -39.78
CA PHE A 157 10.69 -2.82 -39.15
C PHE A 157 11.57 -3.99 -39.64
N LEU A 158 11.05 -5.22 -39.64
CA LEU A 158 11.78 -6.41 -40.11
C LEU A 158 12.19 -6.29 -41.58
N THR A 159 11.30 -5.77 -42.43
CA THR A 159 11.58 -5.57 -43.86
C THR A 159 12.72 -4.57 -44.09
N ILE A 160 12.78 -3.50 -43.28
CA ILE A 160 13.87 -2.51 -43.34
C ILE A 160 15.17 -3.12 -42.79
N HIS A 161 15.07 -3.93 -41.73
CA HIS A 161 16.23 -4.61 -41.13
C HIS A 161 16.92 -5.56 -42.10
N GLU A 162 16.16 -6.41 -42.78
CA GLU A 162 16.69 -7.38 -43.74
C GLU A 162 17.39 -6.73 -44.94
N ARG A 163 16.95 -5.54 -45.32
CA ARG A 163 17.44 -4.83 -46.51
C ARG A 163 18.55 -3.82 -46.18
N TYR A 164 18.83 -3.57 -44.90
CA TYR A 164 19.70 -2.52 -44.34
C TYR A 164 19.24 -1.08 -44.66
N GLU A 165 18.84 -0.84 -45.91
CA GLU A 165 18.37 0.45 -46.41
C GLU A 165 17.33 0.22 -47.52
N ILE A 166 16.22 0.95 -47.50
CA ILE A 166 15.16 0.82 -48.50
C ILE A 166 14.45 2.15 -48.75
N SER A 167 14.09 2.44 -50.01
CA SER A 167 13.27 3.62 -50.31
C SER A 167 11.81 3.42 -49.88
N LEU A 168 11.13 4.49 -49.48
CA LEU A 168 9.71 4.42 -49.07
C LEU A 168 8.82 3.82 -50.17
N THR A 169 9.13 4.13 -51.43
CA THR A 169 8.44 3.56 -52.60
C THR A 169 8.65 2.05 -52.69
N GLN A 170 9.89 1.58 -52.54
CA GLN A 170 10.22 0.16 -52.62
C GLN A 170 9.64 -0.62 -51.42
N LEU A 171 9.63 -0.03 -50.23
CA LEU A 171 8.98 -0.62 -49.05
C LEU A 171 7.48 -0.82 -49.29
N LYS A 172 6.79 0.19 -49.82
CA LYS A 172 5.36 0.12 -50.17
C LYS A 172 5.06 -0.93 -51.23
N ILE A 173 5.94 -1.11 -52.22
CA ILE A 173 5.82 -2.16 -53.24
C ILE A 173 6.01 -3.54 -52.61
N THR A 174 7.03 -3.70 -51.78
CA THR A 174 7.38 -4.97 -51.14
C THR A 174 6.25 -5.47 -50.22
N LEU A 175 5.62 -4.55 -49.48
CA LEU A 175 4.54 -4.88 -48.55
C LEU A 175 3.14 -4.79 -49.16
N ALA A 176 3.00 -4.49 -50.46
CA ALA A 176 1.71 -4.21 -51.10
C ALA A 176 0.67 -5.34 -50.99
N GLN A 177 1.13 -6.59 -50.82
CA GLN A 177 0.25 -7.76 -50.65
C GLN A 177 -0.29 -7.93 -49.23
N GLU A 178 0.36 -7.33 -48.23
CA GLU A 178 0.05 -7.51 -46.80
C GLU A 178 -0.46 -6.21 -46.15
N ILE A 179 0.08 -5.06 -46.57
CA ILE A 179 -0.15 -3.75 -45.97
C ILE A 179 -0.39 -2.72 -47.08
N SER A 180 -1.53 -2.03 -47.05
CA SER A 180 -1.82 -0.97 -48.01
C SER A 180 -0.87 0.22 -47.84
N SER A 181 -0.59 0.94 -48.92
CA SER A 181 0.32 2.10 -48.93
C SER A 181 0.00 3.13 -47.82
N LYS A 182 -1.28 3.42 -47.57
CA LYS A 182 -1.72 4.31 -46.48
C LYS A 182 -1.43 3.73 -45.08
N MET A 183 -1.56 2.42 -44.91
CA MET A 183 -1.26 1.74 -43.64
C MET A 183 0.25 1.65 -43.40
N VAL A 184 1.06 1.57 -44.46
CA VAL A 184 2.52 1.66 -44.34
C VAL A 184 2.91 3.02 -43.76
N ASP A 185 2.38 4.12 -44.31
CA ASP A 185 2.66 5.47 -43.80
C ASP A 185 2.25 5.62 -42.33
N TYR A 186 1.03 5.17 -42.00
CA TYR A 186 0.49 5.23 -40.63
C TYR A 186 1.30 4.42 -39.61
N HIS A 187 1.81 3.25 -40.00
CA HIS A 187 2.59 2.40 -39.09
C HIS A 187 4.09 2.71 -39.09
N LEU A 188 4.59 3.41 -40.10
CA LEU A 188 5.97 3.88 -40.17
C LEU A 188 6.19 5.13 -39.30
N GLU A 189 5.21 6.05 -39.25
CA GLU A 189 5.31 7.29 -38.48
C GLU A 189 5.70 7.07 -37.00
N PRO A 190 5.10 6.14 -36.23
CA PRO A 190 5.52 5.87 -34.85
C PRO A 190 6.96 5.37 -34.72
N LEU A 191 7.44 4.58 -35.69
CA LEU A 191 8.80 4.01 -35.69
C LEU A 191 9.87 5.07 -35.99
N VAL A 192 9.51 6.05 -36.82
CA VAL A 192 10.34 7.24 -37.07
C VAL A 192 10.31 8.18 -35.86
N SER A 193 9.12 8.41 -35.29
CA SER A 193 8.92 9.32 -34.16
C SER A 193 9.66 8.86 -32.89
N CYS A 194 9.77 7.55 -32.67
CA CYS A 194 10.55 7.00 -31.55
C CYS A 194 12.05 6.84 -31.86
N GLY A 195 12.49 7.23 -33.07
CA GLY A 195 13.89 7.20 -33.48
C GLY A 195 14.45 5.81 -33.80
N LEU A 196 13.61 4.77 -33.89
CA LEU A 196 14.07 3.43 -34.31
C LEU A 196 14.40 3.39 -35.82
N ILE A 197 13.65 4.14 -36.62
CA ILE A 197 13.88 4.29 -38.06
C ILE A 197 14.29 5.73 -38.35
N GLU A 198 15.39 5.88 -39.08
CA GLU A 198 15.84 7.15 -39.63
C GLU A 198 15.36 7.28 -41.07
N ASN A 199 14.88 8.47 -41.43
CA ASN A 199 14.63 8.84 -42.80
C ASN A 199 15.67 9.85 -43.28
N PHE A 200 16.08 9.74 -44.54
CA PHE A 200 16.96 10.71 -45.19
C PHE A 200 16.60 10.82 -46.66
N THR A 201 16.96 11.96 -47.27
CA THR A 201 16.64 12.24 -48.67
C THR A 201 17.89 12.07 -49.51
N GLN A 202 17.81 11.23 -50.54
CA GLN A 202 18.85 11.05 -51.54
C GLN A 202 18.20 11.07 -52.93
N ASP A 203 18.72 11.91 -53.83
CA ASP A 203 18.21 12.07 -55.20
C ASP A 203 16.70 12.39 -55.29
N GLY A 204 16.18 13.16 -54.32
CA GLY A 204 14.76 13.54 -54.25
C GLY A 204 13.83 12.42 -53.79
N GLN A 205 14.35 11.25 -53.42
CA GLN A 205 13.60 10.12 -52.85
C GLN A 205 13.92 9.97 -51.35
N THR A 206 12.91 9.54 -50.59
CA THR A 206 13.05 9.25 -49.15
C THR A 206 13.49 7.81 -48.94
N TYR A 207 14.63 7.64 -48.25
CA TYR A 207 15.19 6.37 -47.82
C TYR A 207 14.99 6.18 -46.33
N LEU A 208 14.86 4.91 -45.93
CA LEU A 208 14.64 4.47 -44.55
C LEU A 208 15.74 3.49 -44.17
N LYS A 209 16.31 3.68 -42.99
CA LYS A 209 17.28 2.76 -42.38
C LYS A 209 17.03 2.65 -40.87
N ILE A 210 17.57 1.63 -40.24
CA ILE A 210 17.46 1.45 -38.78
C ILE A 210 18.52 2.31 -38.09
N ASN A 211 18.12 2.93 -36.98
CA ASN A 211 19.07 3.47 -36.03
C ASN A 211 19.67 2.33 -35.20
N GLU A 212 20.85 1.86 -35.60
CA GLU A 212 21.57 0.76 -34.93
C GLU A 212 21.84 1.05 -33.44
N GLY A 213 22.03 2.32 -33.06
CA GLY A 213 22.25 2.72 -31.67
C GLY A 213 21.03 2.54 -30.78
N VAL A 214 19.82 2.73 -31.32
CA VAL A 214 18.55 2.46 -30.62
C VAL A 214 18.24 0.96 -30.67
N PHE A 215 18.43 0.31 -31.81
CA PHE A 215 18.17 -1.12 -31.99
C PHE A 215 19.01 -2.00 -31.05
N ALA A 216 20.32 -1.73 -30.93
CA ALA A 216 21.21 -2.48 -30.04
C ALA A 216 20.76 -2.46 -28.56
N LYS A 217 20.03 -1.42 -28.13
CA LYS A 217 19.51 -1.31 -26.75
C LYS A 217 18.30 -2.21 -26.49
N ILE A 218 17.56 -2.59 -27.53
CA ILE A 218 16.31 -3.36 -27.43
C ILE A 218 16.36 -4.75 -28.06
N GLU A 219 17.42 -5.06 -28.83
CA GLU A 219 17.61 -6.30 -29.58
C GLU A 219 17.28 -7.56 -28.77
N LYS A 220 17.72 -7.61 -27.50
CA LYS A 220 17.49 -8.75 -26.60
C LYS A 220 16.01 -9.09 -26.38
N TYR A 221 15.11 -8.12 -26.51
CA TYR A 221 13.68 -8.31 -26.36
C TYR A 221 12.99 -8.77 -27.66
N LEU A 222 13.69 -8.67 -28.80
CA LEU A 222 13.19 -9.01 -30.12
C LEU A 222 13.64 -10.41 -30.58
N ARG A 223 14.78 -10.92 -30.09
CA ARG A 223 15.35 -12.25 -30.41
C ARG A 223 14.39 -13.45 -30.33
N PRO A 224 13.50 -13.60 -29.32
CA PRO A 224 12.62 -14.77 -29.22
C PRO A 224 11.52 -14.85 -30.30
N LYS A 225 11.29 -13.77 -31.05
CA LYS A 225 10.29 -13.73 -32.14
C LYS A 225 10.88 -14.09 -33.50
N ILE A 226 12.21 -14.01 -33.65
CA ILE A 226 12.92 -14.29 -34.90
C ILE A 226 13.12 -15.82 -35.10
N GLU A 227 13.08 -16.62 -34.03
CA GLU A 227 13.47 -18.05 -34.04
C GLU A 227 12.30 -19.06 -33.90
N ARG A 228 11.01 -18.65 -34.00
CA ARG A 228 9.86 -19.41 -33.43
C ARG A 228 9.03 -20.33 -34.34
N GLU A 229 9.45 -20.64 -35.56
CA GLU A 229 8.80 -21.68 -36.36
C GLU A 229 9.57 -23.01 -36.25
N GLU A 230 9.08 -23.95 -35.41
CA GLU A 230 8.99 -25.39 -35.75
C GLU A 230 8.41 -26.28 -34.62
N LYS A 231 7.36 -27.02 -35.01
CA LYS A 231 6.96 -28.41 -34.64
C LYS A 231 6.13 -28.73 -33.38
N ILE A 232 5.03 -29.44 -33.65
CA ILE A 232 4.13 -30.22 -32.77
C ILE A 232 4.21 -31.68 -33.25
N GLU A 233 4.20 -32.67 -32.35
CA GLU A 233 3.72 -34.03 -32.66
C GLU A 233 3.26 -34.77 -31.38
N VAL A 234 2.19 -35.57 -31.52
CA VAL A 234 1.51 -36.35 -30.45
C VAL A 234 1.29 -37.78 -30.98
N THR A 235 1.45 -38.80 -30.13
CA THR A 235 1.08 -40.20 -30.40
C THR A 235 0.11 -40.77 -29.32
N PRO A 236 -0.79 -41.71 -29.66
CA PRO A 236 -1.95 -42.10 -28.83
C PRO A 236 -1.74 -43.33 -27.90
N PRO A 237 -2.67 -43.62 -26.95
CA PRO A 237 -2.51 -44.63 -25.89
C PRO A 237 -3.30 -45.94 -26.09
N ILE A 238 -3.05 -46.88 -25.15
CA ILE A 238 -3.45 -48.29 -25.04
C ILE A 238 -4.93 -48.46 -24.61
N ALA A 239 -5.54 -49.61 -24.93
CA ALA A 239 -6.97 -49.96 -24.79
C ALA A 239 -7.56 -49.90 -23.35
N GLU A 240 -8.79 -49.38 -23.21
CA GLU A 240 -9.51 -49.13 -21.94
C GLU A 240 -10.65 -50.15 -21.67
N GLU A 241 -10.68 -50.77 -20.48
CA GLU A 241 -11.70 -51.76 -20.02
C GLU A 241 -12.98 -51.11 -19.43
N LEU A 242 -13.01 -49.80 -19.27
CA LEU A 242 -14.14 -48.99 -18.79
C LEU A 242 -14.49 -47.92 -19.84
N ALA A 243 -15.76 -47.81 -20.24
CA ALA A 243 -16.17 -46.79 -21.19
C ALA A 243 -16.79 -45.58 -20.45
N VAL A 244 -16.18 -44.40 -20.61
CA VAL A 244 -16.66 -43.15 -20.00
C VAL A 244 -17.18 -42.18 -21.06
N LYS A 245 -18.47 -41.88 -21.02
CA LYS A 245 -19.17 -40.93 -21.90
C LYS A 245 -19.56 -39.67 -21.15
N ARG A 246 -19.69 -38.55 -21.85
CA ARG A 246 -19.99 -37.25 -21.22
C ARG A 246 -20.70 -36.29 -22.17
N ALA A 247 -21.58 -35.46 -21.64
CA ALA A 247 -22.32 -34.42 -22.35
C ALA A 247 -22.65 -33.25 -21.40
N TYR A 248 -23.06 -32.11 -21.94
CA TYR A 248 -23.52 -30.98 -21.11
C TYR A 248 -24.63 -30.17 -21.79
N ASP A 249 -25.42 -29.48 -20.98
CA ASP A 249 -26.44 -28.52 -21.40
C ASP A 249 -26.58 -27.35 -20.39
N TYR A 250 -27.43 -26.37 -20.72
CA TYR A 250 -27.61 -25.13 -19.93
C TYR A 250 -28.98 -25.10 -19.27
N VAL A 251 -29.02 -24.90 -17.95
CA VAL A 251 -30.26 -24.91 -17.16
C VAL A 251 -30.21 -23.78 -16.13
N GLY A 252 -31.10 -22.78 -16.26
CA GLY A 252 -31.28 -21.75 -15.23
C GLY A 252 -30.07 -20.86 -14.93
N GLY A 253 -29.14 -20.69 -15.87
CA GLY A 253 -27.89 -19.95 -15.67
C GLY A 253 -26.70 -20.82 -15.27
N ASP A 254 -26.94 -22.07 -14.87
CA ASP A 254 -25.93 -23.08 -14.58
C ASP A 254 -25.70 -24.01 -15.79
N ILE A 255 -24.58 -24.74 -15.77
CA ILE A 255 -24.26 -25.79 -16.72
C ILE A 255 -24.48 -27.13 -16.05
N ARG A 256 -25.33 -27.97 -16.62
CA ARG A 256 -25.50 -29.36 -16.20
C ARG A 256 -24.55 -30.23 -17.01
N PHE A 257 -23.58 -30.85 -16.35
CA PHE A 257 -22.56 -31.71 -16.94
C PHE A 257 -22.83 -33.16 -16.55
N LYS A 258 -23.14 -34.01 -17.52
CA LYS A 258 -23.50 -35.41 -17.32
C LYS A 258 -22.35 -36.34 -17.69
N VAL A 259 -21.99 -37.22 -16.76
CA VAL A 259 -20.99 -38.29 -16.98
C VAL A 259 -21.70 -39.63 -16.90
N VAL A 260 -21.47 -40.50 -17.89
CA VAL A 260 -22.00 -41.86 -17.95
C VAL A 260 -20.83 -42.84 -17.91
N VAL A 261 -20.86 -43.74 -16.94
CA VAL A 261 -19.90 -44.83 -16.78
C VAL A 261 -20.55 -46.12 -17.25
N GLU A 262 -19.86 -46.88 -18.11
CA GLU A 262 -20.33 -48.14 -18.69
C GLU A 262 -19.27 -49.24 -18.48
N ASN A 263 -19.66 -50.34 -17.86
CA ASN A 263 -18.78 -51.47 -17.59
C ASN A 263 -18.63 -52.33 -18.85
N LYS A 264 -17.44 -52.32 -19.47
CA LYS A 264 -17.09 -53.15 -20.63
C LYS A 264 -16.26 -54.38 -20.27
N SER A 265 -16.01 -54.59 -18.99
CA SER A 265 -15.31 -55.76 -18.50
C SER A 265 -16.27 -56.94 -18.36
N ARG A 266 -15.71 -58.15 -18.21
CA ARG A 266 -16.48 -59.39 -18.00
C ARG A 266 -16.86 -59.63 -16.53
N GLU A 267 -16.48 -58.73 -15.64
CA GLU A 267 -16.65 -58.84 -14.20
C GLU A 267 -17.41 -57.63 -13.65
N PRO A 268 -18.12 -57.75 -12.51
CA PRO A 268 -18.76 -56.59 -11.89
C PRO A 268 -17.73 -55.61 -11.33
N ILE A 269 -18.05 -54.32 -11.38
CA ILE A 269 -17.21 -53.25 -10.79
C ILE A 269 -17.95 -52.55 -9.65
N GLN A 270 -17.21 -52.23 -8.59
CA GLN A 270 -17.76 -51.62 -7.35
C GLN A 270 -16.93 -50.41 -6.90
N ASP A 271 -17.41 -49.69 -5.88
CA ASP A 271 -16.79 -48.47 -5.33
C ASP A 271 -16.50 -47.37 -6.36
N ILE A 272 -17.41 -47.22 -7.32
CA ILE A 272 -17.26 -46.28 -8.42
C ILE A 272 -17.44 -44.85 -7.92
N THR A 273 -16.40 -44.04 -8.08
CA THR A 273 -16.40 -42.62 -7.71
C THR A 273 -16.07 -41.79 -8.95
N VAL A 274 -16.92 -40.81 -9.24
CA VAL A 274 -16.73 -39.84 -10.33
C VAL A 274 -16.36 -38.51 -9.71
N LEU A 275 -15.14 -38.04 -10.00
CA LEU A 275 -14.63 -36.75 -9.56
C LEU A 275 -14.46 -35.84 -10.78
N LEU A 276 -15.15 -34.71 -10.80
CA LEU A 276 -14.91 -33.67 -11.80
C LEU A 276 -13.80 -32.71 -11.33
N ASP A 277 -12.81 -32.51 -12.19
CA ASP A 277 -11.84 -31.43 -12.06
C ASP A 277 -12.37 -30.20 -12.83
N VAL A 278 -12.89 -29.26 -12.06
CA VAL A 278 -13.50 -28.04 -12.58
C VAL A 278 -12.65 -26.85 -12.14
N LYS A 279 -12.10 -26.13 -13.13
CA LYS A 279 -11.31 -24.92 -12.87
C LYS A 279 -12.13 -23.87 -12.13
N GLU A 280 -11.44 -22.92 -11.49
CA GLU A 280 -11.94 -21.69 -10.84
C GLU A 280 -12.91 -20.82 -11.71
N GLN A 281 -13.21 -21.19 -12.96
CA GLN A 281 -14.23 -20.56 -13.80
C GLN A 281 -15.66 -20.98 -13.42
N PHE A 282 -15.83 -22.02 -12.60
CA PHE A 282 -17.13 -22.47 -12.12
C PHE A 282 -17.13 -22.67 -10.61
N ASN A 283 -18.27 -22.44 -10.00
CA ASN A 283 -18.56 -22.93 -8.66
C ASN A 283 -19.35 -24.25 -8.77
N VAL A 284 -18.97 -25.28 -8.02
CA VAL A 284 -19.60 -26.61 -8.05
C VAL A 284 -19.90 -27.02 -6.62
N LYS A 285 -21.17 -27.34 -6.33
CA LYS A 285 -21.58 -27.74 -4.98
C LYS A 285 -21.05 -29.13 -4.61
N ASP A 286 -21.17 -30.09 -5.53
CA ASP A 286 -20.80 -31.50 -5.29
C ASP A 286 -19.93 -32.03 -6.45
N ALA A 287 -18.62 -31.75 -6.40
CA ALA A 287 -17.67 -32.15 -7.46
C ALA A 287 -17.33 -33.66 -7.46
N LEU A 288 -17.72 -34.39 -6.40
CA LEU A 288 -17.53 -35.81 -6.24
C LEU A 288 -18.89 -36.51 -6.09
N GLN A 289 -19.16 -37.53 -6.90
CA GLN A 289 -20.37 -38.34 -6.82
C GLN A 289 -20.04 -39.83 -6.85
N LYS A 290 -20.79 -40.63 -6.07
CA LYS A 290 -20.65 -42.08 -6.01
C LYS A 290 -21.71 -42.75 -6.88
N VAL A 291 -21.31 -43.80 -7.58
CA VAL A 291 -22.18 -44.66 -8.38
C VAL A 291 -22.24 -46.04 -7.73
N SER A 292 -23.42 -46.64 -7.69
CA SER A 292 -23.60 -48.01 -7.19
C SER A 292 -22.84 -49.02 -8.07
N MET A 293 -22.62 -50.22 -7.55
CA MET A 293 -22.06 -51.35 -8.31
C MET A 293 -22.71 -51.50 -9.70
N LEU A 294 -21.89 -51.80 -10.71
CA LEU A 294 -22.31 -52.01 -12.11
C LEU A 294 -21.96 -53.42 -12.57
N GLU A 295 -22.97 -54.13 -13.06
CA GLU A 295 -22.79 -55.43 -13.72
C GLU A 295 -22.15 -55.28 -15.11
N PRO A 296 -21.58 -56.34 -15.70
CA PRO A 296 -21.10 -56.33 -17.08
C PRO A 296 -22.15 -55.79 -18.07
N GLU A 297 -21.72 -54.89 -18.96
CA GLU A 297 -22.57 -54.14 -19.93
C GLU A 297 -23.58 -53.15 -19.32
N GLU A 298 -23.60 -52.96 -17.99
CA GLU A 298 -24.44 -51.96 -17.35
C GLU A 298 -23.82 -50.55 -17.43
N SER A 299 -24.69 -49.53 -17.50
CA SER A 299 -24.28 -48.13 -17.44
C SER A 299 -25.09 -47.30 -16.46
N ARG A 300 -24.48 -46.26 -15.90
CA ARG A 300 -25.13 -45.29 -15.01
C ARG A 300 -24.60 -43.89 -15.23
N GLY A 301 -25.50 -42.91 -15.12
CA GLY A 301 -25.18 -41.50 -15.30
C GLY A 301 -25.28 -40.70 -14.00
N VAL A 302 -24.37 -39.73 -13.84
CA VAL A 302 -24.37 -38.72 -12.77
C VAL A 302 -24.36 -37.31 -13.36
N ASP A 303 -25.11 -36.40 -12.73
CA ASP A 303 -25.29 -35.02 -13.20
C ASP A 303 -24.61 -34.05 -12.22
N PHE A 304 -23.75 -33.18 -12.74
CA PHE A 304 -23.09 -32.12 -11.98
C PHE A 304 -23.61 -30.75 -12.39
N TYR A 305 -23.91 -29.88 -11.43
CA TYR A 305 -24.34 -28.51 -11.69
C TYR A 305 -23.19 -27.53 -11.46
N LEU A 306 -22.84 -26.76 -12.49
CA LEU A 306 -21.71 -25.85 -12.52
C LEU A 306 -22.18 -24.41 -12.72
N THR A 307 -21.97 -23.56 -11.71
CA THR A 307 -22.33 -22.13 -11.78
C THR A 307 -21.18 -21.33 -12.38
N PRO A 308 -21.35 -20.66 -13.53
CA PRO A 308 -20.28 -19.92 -14.19
C PRO A 308 -19.87 -18.65 -13.42
N LEU A 309 -18.58 -18.49 -13.14
CA LEU A 309 -17.99 -17.31 -12.48
C LEU A 309 -17.34 -16.33 -13.49
N ALA A 310 -16.99 -16.82 -14.68
CA ALA A 310 -16.38 -16.01 -15.73
C ALA A 310 -16.68 -16.58 -17.12
N CYS A 311 -16.85 -15.70 -18.11
CA CYS A 311 -16.98 -16.11 -19.51
C CYS A 311 -15.65 -16.64 -20.07
N GLY A 312 -15.72 -17.62 -20.97
CA GLY A 312 -14.55 -18.26 -21.53
C GLY A 312 -14.81 -19.67 -22.03
N LYS A 313 -13.75 -20.28 -22.57
CA LYS A 313 -13.73 -21.71 -22.89
C LYS A 313 -13.00 -22.42 -21.76
N SER A 314 -13.65 -23.35 -21.09
CA SER A 314 -13.04 -24.19 -20.09
C SER A 314 -13.07 -25.64 -20.56
N LYS A 315 -11.95 -26.35 -20.37
CA LYS A 315 -11.94 -27.79 -20.55
C LYS A 315 -12.34 -28.41 -19.22
N ILE A 316 -13.47 -29.08 -19.20
CA ILE A 316 -13.92 -29.88 -18.06
C ILE A 316 -13.47 -31.31 -18.29
N HIS A 317 -12.77 -31.85 -17.30
CA HIS A 317 -12.33 -33.23 -17.26
C HIS A 317 -12.47 -33.73 -15.82
N GLY A 318 -11.95 -34.91 -15.55
CA GLY A 318 -12.02 -35.52 -14.23
C GLY A 318 -11.59 -36.96 -14.32
N THR A 319 -11.83 -37.71 -13.26
CA THR A 319 -11.45 -39.10 -13.13
C THR A 319 -12.61 -39.92 -12.62
N VAL A 320 -12.70 -41.15 -13.13
CA VAL A 320 -13.54 -42.20 -12.58
C VAL A 320 -12.61 -43.20 -11.92
N SER A 321 -12.79 -43.46 -10.63
CA SER A 321 -12.07 -44.51 -9.90
C SER A 321 -13.03 -45.63 -9.53
N TYR A 322 -12.62 -46.88 -9.65
CA TYR A 322 -13.42 -48.06 -9.33
C TYR A 322 -12.55 -49.23 -8.86
N GLN A 323 -13.14 -50.21 -8.19
CA GLN A 323 -12.47 -51.46 -7.84
C GLN A 323 -12.93 -52.59 -8.77
N GLY A 324 -11.96 -53.28 -9.37
CA GLY A 324 -12.21 -54.52 -10.11
C GLY A 324 -12.40 -55.73 -9.20
N ALA A 325 -12.78 -56.90 -9.74
CA ALA A 325 -13.11 -58.07 -8.92
C ALA A 325 -11.94 -58.64 -8.09
N GLN A 326 -10.70 -58.29 -8.44
CA GLN A 326 -9.49 -58.65 -7.69
C GLN A 326 -9.14 -57.66 -6.56
N GLY A 327 -9.98 -56.63 -6.31
CA GLY A 327 -9.78 -55.62 -5.27
C GLY A 327 -8.76 -54.53 -5.64
N GLN A 328 -8.31 -54.47 -6.88
CA GLN A 328 -7.42 -53.43 -7.39
C GLN A 328 -8.20 -52.14 -7.69
N GLU A 329 -7.70 -50.99 -7.20
CA GLU A 329 -8.21 -49.67 -7.57
C GLU A 329 -7.68 -49.28 -8.95
N ILE A 330 -8.60 -48.99 -9.87
CA ILE A 330 -8.32 -48.58 -11.24
C ILE A 330 -8.92 -47.19 -11.44
N SER A 331 -8.20 -46.33 -12.15
CA SER A 331 -8.69 -45.01 -12.55
C SER A 331 -8.71 -44.86 -14.06
N SER A 332 -9.77 -44.25 -14.58
CA SER A 332 -9.95 -43.91 -15.99
C SER A 332 -10.28 -42.43 -16.13
N ASP A 333 -9.69 -41.78 -17.12
CA ASP A 333 -9.86 -40.34 -17.33
C ASP A 333 -11.20 -40.03 -18.02
N ILE A 334 -11.86 -38.97 -17.54
CA ILE A 334 -12.97 -38.36 -18.27
C ILE A 334 -12.35 -37.47 -19.36
N ASN A 335 -12.41 -37.95 -20.60
CA ASN A 335 -11.91 -37.23 -21.76
C ASN A 335 -12.40 -35.76 -21.80
N PRO A 336 -11.50 -34.77 -21.86
CA PRO A 336 -11.85 -33.36 -21.71
C PRO A 336 -12.92 -32.89 -22.70
N VAL A 337 -13.94 -32.19 -22.20
CA VAL A 337 -14.96 -31.50 -23.01
C VAL A 337 -14.78 -30.01 -22.88
N LEU A 338 -14.74 -29.33 -24.03
CA LEU A 338 -14.67 -27.88 -24.08
C LEU A 338 -16.07 -27.31 -23.83
N VAL A 339 -16.29 -26.79 -22.62
CA VAL A 339 -17.49 -26.04 -22.25
C VAL A 339 -17.24 -24.56 -22.52
N GLN A 340 -18.12 -23.93 -23.29
CA GLN A 340 -17.95 -22.55 -23.73
C GLN A 340 -19.05 -21.66 -23.15
N ILE A 341 -18.68 -20.83 -22.17
CA ILE A 341 -19.49 -19.68 -21.76
C ILE A 341 -19.11 -18.53 -22.70
N LYS A 342 -20.00 -18.17 -23.63
CA LYS A 342 -19.72 -17.07 -24.55
C LYS A 342 -19.63 -15.75 -23.78
N CYS A 343 -18.53 -15.01 -23.94
CA CYS A 343 -18.52 -13.58 -23.59
C CYS A 343 -19.46 -12.87 -24.56
N PRO A 344 -20.39 -12.05 -24.10
CA PRO A 344 -21.02 -11.06 -24.96
C PRO A 344 -19.94 -10.02 -25.26
N LEU A 345 -19.22 -10.22 -26.36
CA LEU A 345 -18.40 -9.15 -26.91
C LEU A 345 -19.39 -8.13 -27.44
N VAL A 346 -19.51 -6.98 -26.78
CA VAL A 346 -20.38 -5.89 -27.22
C VAL A 346 -19.54 -4.90 -28.01
N THR A 347 -20.11 -4.36 -29.07
CA THR A 347 -19.58 -3.19 -29.77
C THR A 347 -20.54 -2.02 -29.59
N PRO A 348 -20.03 -0.79 -29.41
CA PRO A 348 -20.89 0.36 -29.20
C PRO A 348 -21.65 0.65 -30.50
N ARG A 349 -22.97 0.82 -30.38
CA ARG A 349 -23.81 1.27 -31.47
C ARG A 349 -24.64 2.44 -30.97
N ILE A 350 -24.57 3.53 -31.71
CA ILE A 350 -25.34 4.74 -31.43
C ILE A 350 -26.76 4.50 -31.94
N PHE A 351 -27.73 4.56 -31.05
CA PHE A 351 -29.15 4.59 -31.39
C PHE A 351 -29.77 5.89 -30.90
N LYS A 352 -30.79 6.38 -31.60
CA LYS A 352 -31.56 7.54 -31.12
C LYS A 352 -32.50 7.10 -30.00
N LEU A 353 -32.82 8.00 -29.07
CA LEU A 353 -33.71 7.72 -27.93
C LEU A 353 -35.06 7.09 -28.37
N LEU A 354 -35.67 7.60 -29.45
CA LEU A 354 -36.91 7.04 -30.01
C LEU A 354 -36.77 5.61 -30.55
N GLU A 355 -35.58 5.22 -31.02
CA GLU A 355 -35.31 3.86 -31.50
C GLU A 355 -35.15 2.90 -30.30
N VAL A 356 -34.43 3.36 -29.27
CA VAL A 356 -34.24 2.62 -28.02
C VAL A 356 -35.58 2.32 -27.34
N LEU A 357 -36.48 3.30 -27.24
CA LEU A 357 -37.82 3.10 -26.68
C LEU A 357 -38.62 2.04 -27.45
N LYS A 358 -38.62 2.10 -28.79
CA LYS A 358 -39.28 1.08 -29.63
C LYS A 358 -38.67 -0.32 -29.50
N MET A 359 -37.37 -0.40 -29.20
CA MET A 359 -36.67 -1.67 -29.01
C MET A 359 -37.02 -2.28 -27.65
N LYS A 360 -37.18 -1.48 -26.59
CA LYS A 360 -37.65 -1.95 -25.28
C LYS A 360 -39.01 -2.63 -25.36
N ASP A 361 -39.92 -2.13 -26.18
CA ASP A 361 -41.25 -2.74 -26.39
C ASP A 361 -41.21 -4.07 -27.15
N LYS A 362 -40.16 -4.32 -27.94
CA LYS A 362 -40.05 -5.46 -28.85
C LYS A 362 -39.14 -6.58 -28.33
N PHE A 363 -38.12 -6.24 -27.55
CA PHE A 363 -37.10 -7.16 -27.09
C PHE A 363 -37.49 -7.87 -25.81
N GLN A 364 -36.85 -9.02 -25.59
CA GLN A 364 -37.05 -9.77 -24.35
C GLN A 364 -36.20 -9.15 -23.24
N LEU A 365 -36.82 -8.99 -22.06
CA LEU A 365 -36.24 -8.36 -20.87
C LEU A 365 -35.66 -9.42 -19.93
N SER A 366 -34.46 -9.18 -19.42
CA SER A 366 -33.90 -9.82 -18.22
C SER A 366 -33.58 -8.74 -17.18
N HIS A 367 -33.94 -8.96 -15.93
CA HIS A 367 -33.78 -8.00 -14.83
C HIS A 367 -32.95 -8.56 -13.67
N ALA A 368 -32.11 -7.74 -13.05
CA ALA A 368 -31.41 -8.03 -11.82
C ALA A 368 -31.47 -6.86 -10.84
N GLU A 369 -31.68 -7.19 -9.57
CA GLU A 369 -31.47 -6.26 -8.45
C GLU A 369 -30.15 -6.59 -7.73
N ILE A 370 -29.43 -5.52 -7.36
CA ILE A 370 -28.16 -5.58 -6.63
C ILE A 370 -28.27 -4.71 -5.38
N PRO A 371 -28.40 -5.29 -4.18
CA PRO A 371 -28.43 -4.52 -2.94
C PRO A 371 -27.04 -3.94 -2.64
N TYR A 372 -26.98 -2.73 -2.08
CA TYR A 372 -25.74 -2.12 -1.59
C TYR A 372 -25.94 -1.38 -0.26
N LYS A 373 -24.87 -1.27 0.54
CA LYS A 373 -24.84 -0.57 1.83
C LYS A 373 -23.47 0.10 2.01
N GLY A 374 -23.38 1.11 2.89
CA GLY A 374 -22.10 1.75 3.26
C GLY A 374 -21.43 2.59 2.17
N VAL A 375 -22.09 2.81 1.03
CA VAL A 375 -21.60 3.59 -0.11
C VAL A 375 -22.63 4.67 -0.44
N PRO A 376 -22.25 5.96 -0.56
CA PRO A 376 -23.18 7.02 -0.98
C PRO A 376 -23.85 6.70 -2.32
N GLN A 377 -25.14 7.03 -2.48
CA GLN A 377 -25.93 6.71 -3.69
C GLN A 377 -25.25 7.19 -4.98
N LEU A 378 -24.69 8.42 -4.97
CA LEU A 378 -23.93 8.95 -6.11
C LEU A 378 -22.71 8.08 -6.47
N ASN A 379 -22.02 7.54 -5.49
CA ASN A 379 -20.86 6.68 -5.72
C ASN A 379 -21.31 5.29 -6.19
N ALA A 380 -22.39 4.74 -5.65
CA ALA A 380 -22.98 3.50 -6.13
C ALA A 380 -23.42 3.63 -7.60
N TYR A 381 -24.04 4.75 -7.97
CA TYR A 381 -24.36 5.09 -9.36
C TYR A 381 -23.12 5.18 -10.24
N LYS A 382 -22.09 5.94 -9.84
CA LYS A 382 -20.82 6.03 -10.60
C LYS A 382 -20.17 4.66 -10.80
N ILE A 383 -20.08 3.85 -9.74
CA ILE A 383 -19.52 2.50 -9.80
C ILE A 383 -20.28 1.63 -10.82
N ALA A 384 -21.61 1.62 -10.72
CA ALA A 384 -22.46 0.85 -11.62
C ALA A 384 -22.33 1.32 -13.07
N LYS A 385 -22.41 2.64 -13.28
CA LYS A 385 -22.24 3.30 -14.57
C LYS A 385 -20.89 2.97 -15.20
N ASP A 386 -19.81 3.02 -14.44
CA ASP A 386 -18.46 2.70 -14.91
C ASP A 386 -18.33 1.22 -15.29
N GLN A 387 -18.93 0.31 -14.53
CA GLN A 387 -18.90 -1.12 -14.86
C GLN A 387 -19.63 -1.40 -16.17
N VAL A 388 -20.81 -0.80 -16.40
CA VAL A 388 -21.55 -0.96 -17.66
C VAL A 388 -20.81 -0.29 -18.82
N SER A 389 -20.28 0.93 -18.61
CA SER A 389 -19.50 1.66 -19.61
C SER A 389 -18.22 0.91 -20.02
N SER A 390 -17.62 0.14 -19.10
CA SER A 390 -16.42 -0.67 -19.37
C SER A 390 -16.63 -1.79 -20.41
N LEU A 391 -17.88 -2.06 -20.80
CA LEU A 391 -18.27 -3.09 -21.77
C LEU A 391 -18.28 -2.57 -23.21
N ASP A 392 -17.69 -1.40 -23.46
CA ASP A 392 -17.70 -0.73 -24.76
C ASP A 392 -19.13 -0.47 -25.29
N MET A 393 -20.05 -0.05 -24.40
CA MET A 393 -21.42 0.36 -24.78
C MET A 393 -21.51 1.88 -24.92
N HIS A 394 -22.44 2.36 -25.76
CA HIS A 394 -22.70 3.78 -25.93
C HIS A 394 -23.81 4.24 -24.98
N GLU A 395 -23.59 5.32 -24.22
CA GLU A 395 -24.63 5.93 -23.39
C GLU A 395 -25.60 6.76 -24.24
N VAL A 396 -26.91 6.57 -24.03
CA VAL A 396 -27.97 7.17 -24.83
C VAL A 396 -28.56 8.37 -24.10
N GLY A 397 -28.06 9.57 -24.44
CA GLY A 397 -28.57 10.85 -23.92
C GLY A 397 -28.23 11.10 -22.44
N ASP A 398 -28.66 12.26 -21.94
CA ASP A 398 -28.60 12.57 -20.51
C ASP A 398 -29.83 11.97 -19.83
N GLY A 399 -29.63 10.88 -19.08
CA GLY A 399 -30.70 10.22 -18.32
C GLY A 399 -31.22 11.08 -17.16
N GLU A 400 -32.29 10.61 -16.51
CA GLU A 400 -32.73 11.15 -15.21
C GLU A 400 -31.64 10.91 -14.15
N GLU A 401 -31.71 11.66 -13.03
CA GLU A 401 -30.74 11.54 -11.94
C GLU A 401 -30.62 10.08 -11.45
N PHE A 402 -29.38 9.57 -11.38
CA PHE A 402 -29.05 8.18 -11.05
C PHE A 402 -29.58 7.10 -12.01
N SER A 403 -29.93 7.47 -13.23
CA SER A 403 -30.26 6.55 -14.31
C SER A 403 -29.29 6.68 -15.49
N ALA A 404 -29.14 5.63 -16.28
CA ALA A 404 -28.40 5.65 -17.53
C ALA A 404 -28.86 4.51 -18.44
N ILE A 405 -29.08 4.81 -19.72
CA ILE A 405 -29.38 3.80 -20.74
C ILE A 405 -28.18 3.65 -21.65
N PHE A 406 -27.77 2.41 -21.87
CA PHE A 406 -26.66 2.05 -22.74
C PHE A 406 -27.15 1.21 -23.91
N SER A 407 -26.53 1.41 -25.07
CA SER A 407 -26.82 0.67 -26.27
C SER A 407 -25.57 0.14 -26.95
N GLY A 408 -25.72 -1.04 -27.56
CA GLY A 408 -24.65 -1.72 -28.27
C GLY A 408 -25.18 -2.83 -29.16
N GLU A 409 -24.26 -3.62 -29.67
CA GLU A 409 -24.54 -4.82 -30.45
C GLU A 409 -23.66 -5.97 -30.00
N ALA A 410 -24.22 -7.17 -29.97
CA ALA A 410 -23.43 -8.38 -29.79
C ALA A 410 -22.54 -8.62 -31.02
N LYS A 411 -21.21 -8.51 -30.87
CA LYS A 411 -20.21 -8.65 -31.93
C LYS A 411 -20.27 -9.97 -32.71
N VAL A 412 -20.82 -11.02 -32.11
CA VAL A 412 -20.89 -12.36 -32.72
C VAL A 412 -22.15 -12.53 -33.57
N THR A 413 -23.28 -11.98 -33.16
CA THR A 413 -24.57 -12.16 -33.83
C THR A 413 -25.01 -10.91 -34.60
N GLY A 414 -24.47 -9.74 -34.27
CA GLY A 414 -24.93 -8.43 -34.75
C GLY A 414 -26.22 -7.98 -34.08
N ASP A 415 -26.74 -8.72 -33.09
CA ASP A 415 -28.02 -8.41 -32.48
C ASP A 415 -27.91 -7.16 -31.61
N PRO A 416 -28.86 -6.22 -31.71
CA PRO A 416 -28.88 -5.06 -30.85
C PRO A 416 -29.13 -5.43 -29.38
N LEU A 417 -28.51 -4.67 -28.49
CA LEU A 417 -28.51 -4.87 -27.05
C LEU A 417 -28.72 -3.52 -26.37
N LEU A 418 -29.58 -3.50 -25.35
CA LEU A 418 -29.74 -2.36 -24.46
C LEU A 418 -29.51 -2.78 -23.01
N VAL A 419 -28.91 -1.89 -22.22
CA VAL A 419 -28.80 -2.00 -20.77
C VAL A 419 -29.40 -0.75 -20.16
N ASP A 420 -30.41 -0.92 -19.32
CA ASP A 420 -30.97 0.17 -18.53
C ASP A 420 -30.53 0.01 -17.07
N LEU A 421 -29.94 1.07 -16.53
CA LEU A 421 -29.39 1.15 -15.20
C LEU A 421 -30.13 2.22 -14.42
N ASN A 422 -30.66 1.86 -13.26
CA ASN A 422 -31.28 2.80 -12.32
C ASN A 422 -30.80 2.51 -10.89
N VAL A 423 -30.44 3.55 -10.13
CA VAL A 423 -29.91 3.41 -8.76
C VAL A 423 -30.79 4.13 -7.74
N ASP A 424 -31.46 3.33 -6.92
CA ASP A 424 -32.22 3.79 -5.75
C ASP A 424 -31.30 3.92 -4.51
N LEU A 425 -31.87 4.33 -3.37
CA LEU A 425 -31.13 4.53 -2.09
C LEU A 425 -30.36 3.31 -1.56
N ASN A 426 -30.80 2.08 -1.87
CA ASN A 426 -30.21 0.85 -1.31
C ASN A 426 -30.10 -0.29 -2.31
N LYS A 427 -30.47 -0.06 -3.57
CA LYS A 427 -30.44 -1.07 -4.62
C LYS A 427 -30.12 -0.45 -5.98
N ILE A 428 -29.43 -1.24 -6.79
CA ILE A 428 -29.19 -0.96 -8.21
C ILE A 428 -30.08 -1.91 -9.01
N ASN A 429 -30.91 -1.35 -9.86
CA ASN A 429 -31.78 -2.04 -10.79
C ASN A 429 -31.10 -2.08 -12.17
N LEU A 430 -31.04 -3.27 -12.76
CA LEU A 430 -30.32 -3.52 -14.00
C LEU A 430 -31.17 -4.36 -14.94
N GLU A 431 -31.53 -3.77 -16.07
CA GLU A 431 -32.35 -4.39 -17.09
C GLU A 431 -31.56 -4.56 -18.38
N VAL A 432 -31.65 -5.73 -18.99
CA VAL A 432 -30.97 -6.08 -20.23
C VAL A 432 -32.01 -6.50 -21.26
N TYR A 433 -32.02 -5.83 -22.42
CA TYR A 433 -32.94 -6.08 -23.51
C TYR A 433 -32.19 -6.67 -24.72
N MET A 434 -32.58 -7.86 -25.16
CA MET A 434 -32.02 -8.53 -26.35
C MET A 434 -33.09 -9.32 -27.11
N GLY A 435 -32.76 -9.74 -28.35
CA GLY A 435 -33.63 -10.61 -29.15
C GLY A 435 -33.74 -12.07 -28.67
N ASP A 436 -32.81 -12.55 -27.83
CA ASP A 436 -32.78 -13.92 -27.28
C ASP A 436 -32.57 -13.89 -25.75
N VAL A 437 -33.57 -14.37 -24.97
CA VAL A 437 -33.52 -14.43 -23.49
C VAL A 437 -32.23 -15.07 -22.99
N ARG A 438 -31.76 -16.16 -23.63
CA ARG A 438 -30.60 -16.91 -23.12
C ARG A 438 -29.32 -16.08 -23.15
N GLN A 439 -29.21 -15.17 -24.11
CA GLN A 439 -28.08 -14.25 -24.21
C GLN A 439 -28.21 -13.10 -23.21
N ALA A 440 -29.43 -12.58 -23.01
CA ALA A 440 -29.71 -11.53 -22.04
C ALA A 440 -29.39 -11.99 -20.60
N THR A 441 -29.79 -13.21 -20.21
CA THR A 441 -29.54 -13.73 -18.86
C THR A 441 -28.05 -13.91 -18.56
N GLY A 442 -27.28 -14.44 -19.52
CA GLY A 442 -25.82 -14.62 -19.35
C GLY A 442 -25.07 -13.28 -19.28
N PHE A 443 -25.49 -12.29 -20.06
CA PHE A 443 -24.89 -10.96 -20.02
C PHE A 443 -25.23 -10.22 -18.72
N LEU A 444 -26.49 -10.28 -18.29
CA LEU A 444 -26.95 -9.69 -17.03
C LEU A 444 -26.17 -10.24 -15.83
N ALA A 445 -25.96 -11.57 -15.76
CA ALA A 445 -25.19 -12.19 -14.69
C ALA A 445 -23.73 -11.68 -14.65
N TYR A 446 -23.14 -11.42 -15.82
CA TYR A 446 -21.79 -10.87 -15.92
C TYR A 446 -21.70 -9.43 -15.38
N ILE A 447 -22.60 -8.53 -15.81
CA ILE A 447 -22.66 -7.14 -15.32
C ILE A 447 -22.90 -7.12 -13.81
N LYS A 448 -23.85 -7.94 -13.35
CA LYS A 448 -24.19 -8.08 -11.94
C LYS A 448 -22.96 -8.42 -11.08
N ASN A 449 -22.12 -9.34 -11.54
CA ASN A 449 -20.92 -9.73 -10.80
C ASN A 449 -19.88 -8.60 -10.75
N LEU A 450 -19.66 -7.88 -11.88
CA LEU A 450 -18.72 -6.75 -11.92
C LEU A 450 -19.09 -5.66 -10.90
N ILE A 451 -20.37 -5.31 -10.83
CA ILE A 451 -20.88 -4.28 -9.91
C ILE A 451 -20.74 -4.73 -8.45
N ASN A 452 -21.10 -5.98 -8.13
CA ASN A 452 -20.96 -6.52 -6.77
C ASN A 452 -19.49 -6.48 -6.28
N VAL A 453 -18.55 -6.87 -7.13
CA VAL A 453 -17.12 -6.83 -6.80
C VAL A 453 -16.66 -5.39 -6.57
N ALA A 454 -17.07 -4.45 -7.42
CA ALA A 454 -16.67 -3.05 -7.28
C ALA A 454 -17.28 -2.38 -6.03
N LEU A 455 -18.54 -2.69 -5.71
CA LEU A 455 -19.21 -2.21 -4.50
C LEU A 455 -18.54 -2.74 -3.22
N SER A 456 -18.24 -4.04 -3.15
CA SER A 456 -17.59 -4.62 -1.96
C SER A 456 -16.21 -4.00 -1.68
N TYR A 457 -15.47 -3.62 -2.72
CA TYR A 457 -14.19 -2.92 -2.58
C TYR A 457 -14.37 -1.48 -2.08
N SER A 458 -15.38 -0.76 -2.58
CA SER A 458 -15.70 0.60 -2.12
C SER A 458 -16.18 0.63 -0.67
N GLU A 459 -16.97 -0.36 -0.24
CA GLU A 459 -17.45 -0.50 1.13
C GLU A 459 -16.27 -0.72 2.11
N GLN A 460 -15.31 -1.58 1.75
CA GLN A 460 -14.11 -1.82 2.55
C GLN A 460 -13.25 -0.54 2.74
N ILE A 461 -13.14 0.28 1.69
CA ILE A 461 -12.39 1.55 1.75
C ILE A 461 -13.11 2.59 2.61
N SER A 462 -14.42 2.77 2.40
CA SER A 462 -15.26 3.71 3.15
C SER A 462 -15.21 3.44 4.66
N THR A 463 -15.32 2.17 5.05
CA THR A 463 -15.27 1.73 6.46
C THR A 463 -13.90 2.00 7.10
N SER A 464 -12.83 1.93 6.32
CA SER A 464 -11.47 2.18 6.79
C SER A 464 -11.22 3.67 6.99
N ILE A 465 -11.70 4.53 6.09
CA ILE A 465 -11.54 5.99 6.17
C ILE A 465 -12.27 6.56 7.39
N GLU A 466 -13.51 6.14 7.63
CA GLU A 466 -14.29 6.61 8.81
C GLU A 466 -13.64 6.19 10.14
N LYS A 467 -13.03 5.00 10.18
CA LYS A 467 -12.29 4.56 11.36
C LYS A 467 -11.08 5.46 11.63
N ILE A 468 -10.30 5.81 10.61
CA ILE A 468 -9.13 6.68 10.74
C ILE A 468 -9.56 8.10 11.12
N ARG A 469 -10.67 8.60 10.54
CA ARG A 469 -11.29 9.87 10.96
C ARG A 469 -11.56 9.84 12.47
N SER A 470 -12.28 8.84 12.96
CA SER A 470 -12.57 8.71 14.40
C SER A 470 -11.29 8.66 15.26
N MET A 471 -10.24 7.97 14.81
CA MET A 471 -8.95 7.92 15.52
C MET A 471 -8.31 9.31 15.69
N ILE A 472 -8.37 10.16 14.66
CA ILE A 472 -7.83 11.53 14.70
C ILE A 472 -8.67 12.41 15.65
N PHE A 473 -10.00 12.36 15.55
CA PHE A 473 -10.86 13.16 16.43
C PHE A 473 -10.77 12.74 17.90
N ASN A 474 -10.59 11.44 18.17
CA ASN A 474 -10.30 10.96 19.52
C ASN A 474 -8.98 11.54 20.06
N ALA A 475 -7.96 11.73 19.21
CA ALA A 475 -6.72 12.41 19.58
C ALA A 475 -6.96 13.88 19.94
N PHE A 476 -7.81 14.58 19.19
CA PHE A 476 -8.18 15.97 19.48
C PHE A 476 -8.88 16.10 20.83
N GLU A 477 -9.88 15.27 21.09
CA GLU A 477 -10.60 15.23 22.36
C GLU A 477 -9.65 14.92 23.53
N PHE A 478 -8.81 13.90 23.38
CA PHE A 478 -7.89 13.48 24.43
C PHE A 478 -6.85 14.55 24.77
N SER A 479 -6.29 15.22 23.75
CA SER A 479 -5.33 16.31 23.96
C SER A 479 -5.96 17.50 24.69
N SER A 480 -7.23 17.79 24.45
CA SER A 480 -7.96 18.81 25.21
C SER A 480 -8.06 18.45 26.70
N ARG A 481 -8.28 17.18 27.03
CA ARG A 481 -8.30 16.69 28.42
C ARG A 481 -6.92 16.69 29.08
N LEU A 482 -5.87 16.41 28.33
CA LEU A 482 -4.49 16.57 28.81
C LEU A 482 -4.17 18.03 29.14
N THR A 483 -4.68 18.96 28.34
CA THR A 483 -4.52 20.40 28.55
C THR A 483 -5.19 20.84 29.86
N GLU A 484 -6.43 20.38 30.10
CA GLU A 484 -7.16 20.60 31.35
C GLU A 484 -6.41 20.03 32.56
N LEU A 485 -5.83 18.84 32.45
CA LEU A 485 -5.03 18.23 33.51
C LEU A 485 -3.77 19.06 33.82
N PHE A 486 -3.14 19.60 32.78
CA PHE A 486 -1.97 20.47 32.95
C PHE A 486 -2.33 21.75 33.71
N GLU A 487 -3.49 22.34 33.41
CA GLU A 487 -4.01 23.56 34.06
C GLU A 487 -4.34 23.31 35.54
N PHE A 488 -4.98 22.18 35.88
CA PHE A 488 -5.23 21.82 37.29
C PHE A 488 -3.94 21.69 38.11
N CYS A 489 -2.87 21.16 37.49
CA CYS A 489 -1.54 21.12 38.11
C CYS A 489 -0.92 22.52 38.24
N ASN A 490 -1.34 23.49 37.43
CA ASN A 490 -0.81 24.85 37.47
C ASN A 490 -1.39 25.64 38.64
N ASP A 491 -2.71 25.61 38.76
CA ASP A 491 -3.49 26.42 39.71
C ASP A 491 -3.55 25.80 41.10
N LEU A 492 -2.89 24.64 41.28
CA LEU A 492 -2.91 23.85 42.51
C LEU A 492 -4.35 23.54 42.93
N GLU A 493 -5.19 23.19 41.95
CA GLU A 493 -6.58 22.81 42.18
C GLU A 493 -6.69 21.57 43.06
N SER A 494 -7.92 21.23 43.47
CA SER A 494 -8.15 20.09 44.35
C SER A 494 -7.51 18.83 43.77
N LEU A 495 -6.80 18.09 44.61
CA LEU A 495 -6.24 16.79 44.25
C LEU A 495 -7.30 15.85 43.66
N ASP A 496 -8.55 16.00 44.12
CA ASP A 496 -9.68 15.21 43.64
C ASP A 496 -9.95 15.46 42.14
N ASP A 497 -9.81 16.69 41.65
CA ASP A 497 -10.04 17.03 40.24
C ASP A 497 -8.93 16.43 39.34
N VAL A 498 -7.68 16.47 39.81
CA VAL A 498 -6.54 15.81 39.16
C VAL A 498 -6.75 14.30 39.09
N LEU A 499 -7.20 13.66 40.18
CA LEU A 499 -7.45 12.21 40.23
C LEU A 499 -8.63 11.78 39.36
N ILE A 500 -9.71 12.57 39.33
CA ILE A 500 -10.87 12.33 38.45
C ILE A 500 -10.41 12.34 37.00
N LEU A 501 -9.64 13.36 36.61
CA LEU A 501 -9.22 13.52 35.22
C LEU A 501 -8.16 12.48 34.81
N LEU A 502 -7.22 12.12 35.68
CA LEU A 502 -6.30 10.99 35.46
C LEU A 502 -7.06 9.68 35.24
N LYS A 503 -8.13 9.43 36.00
CA LYS A 503 -8.98 8.25 35.83
C LYS A 503 -9.75 8.27 34.51
N GLU A 504 -10.31 9.42 34.11
CA GLU A 504 -10.95 9.60 32.81
C GLU A 504 -9.96 9.31 31.67
N LEU A 505 -8.79 9.95 31.71
CA LEU A 505 -7.72 9.80 30.71
C LEU A 505 -7.23 8.36 30.64
N LYS A 506 -7.08 7.67 31.78
CA LYS A 506 -6.73 6.25 31.80
C LYS A 506 -7.74 5.42 31.01
N ILE A 507 -9.04 5.58 31.28
CA ILE A 507 -10.11 4.84 30.59
C ILE A 507 -10.13 5.17 29.10
N LYS A 508 -10.06 6.47 28.74
CA LYS A 508 -10.05 6.91 27.35
C LYS A 508 -8.83 6.39 26.59
N SER A 509 -7.65 6.41 27.22
CA SER A 509 -6.41 5.96 26.57
C SER A 509 -6.43 4.48 26.18
N GLN A 510 -7.06 3.62 26.98
CA GLN A 510 -7.22 2.19 26.67
C GLN A 510 -8.09 1.95 25.43
N ASN A 511 -9.10 2.81 25.24
CA ASN A 511 -10.04 2.71 24.11
C ASN A 511 -9.49 3.38 22.86
N TYR A 512 -8.86 4.55 22.99
CA TYR A 512 -8.43 5.39 21.88
C TYR A 512 -7.03 5.05 21.38
N PHE A 513 -6.10 4.68 22.28
CA PHE A 513 -4.69 4.50 21.96
C PHE A 513 -4.10 3.23 22.60
N PRO A 514 -4.63 2.02 22.29
CA PRO A 514 -4.12 0.78 22.86
C PRO A 514 -2.63 0.54 22.56
N GLU A 515 -2.09 1.16 21.52
CA GLU A 515 -0.70 0.97 21.07
C GLU A 515 0.31 1.92 21.74
N LEU A 516 -0.13 3.10 22.22
CA LEU A 516 0.76 4.13 22.80
C LEU A 516 1.19 3.84 24.25
N LYS A 517 0.66 2.78 24.88
CA LYS A 517 0.88 2.43 26.31
C LYS A 517 0.64 3.58 27.31
N LEU A 518 -0.05 4.65 26.90
CA LEU A 518 -0.38 5.81 27.74
C LEU A 518 -1.12 5.40 29.02
N ALA A 519 -1.97 4.38 28.94
CA ALA A 519 -2.73 3.85 30.07
C ALA A 519 -1.83 3.41 31.24
N GLU A 520 -0.66 2.83 30.98
CA GLU A 520 0.26 2.38 32.03
C GLU A 520 0.90 3.57 32.77
N SER A 521 1.27 4.62 32.01
CA SER A 521 1.86 5.83 32.58
C SER A 521 0.83 6.63 33.40
N LEU A 522 -0.40 6.77 32.88
CA LEU A 522 -1.51 7.38 33.60
C LEU A 522 -1.88 6.62 34.86
N ASP A 523 -1.88 5.27 34.81
CA ASP A 523 -2.13 4.43 35.98
C ASP A 523 -1.02 4.55 37.02
N THR A 524 0.24 4.63 36.59
CA THR A 524 1.39 4.87 37.48
C THR A 524 1.23 6.19 38.23
N TRP A 525 0.82 7.26 37.54
CA TRP A 525 0.55 8.54 38.17
C TRP A 525 -0.66 8.53 39.10
N PHE A 526 -1.75 7.88 38.70
CA PHE A 526 -2.93 7.72 39.55
C PHE A 526 -2.55 7.03 40.87
N ASN A 527 -1.87 5.89 40.81
CA ASN A 527 -1.46 5.12 41.99
C ASN A 527 -0.42 5.84 42.85
N LYS A 528 0.35 6.77 42.26
CA LYS A 528 1.31 7.62 42.98
C LYS A 528 0.62 8.77 43.73
N ILE A 529 -0.45 9.32 43.16
CA ILE A 529 -1.12 10.52 43.66
C ILE A 529 -2.27 10.17 44.62
N GLU A 530 -3.03 9.11 44.36
CA GLU A 530 -4.19 8.70 45.17
C GLU A 530 -3.88 8.59 46.68
N PRO A 531 -2.74 8.01 47.12
CA PRO A 531 -2.42 7.92 48.54
C PRO A 531 -2.14 9.27 49.23
N LEU A 532 -1.95 10.35 48.46
CA LEU A 532 -1.67 11.69 48.96
C LEU A 532 -2.94 12.49 49.27
N GLN A 533 -4.13 11.91 49.08
CA GLN A 533 -5.40 12.55 49.46
C GLN A 533 -5.39 12.96 50.94
N GLY A 534 -5.72 14.24 51.19
CA GLY A 534 -5.70 14.83 52.53
C GLY A 534 -4.31 15.18 53.06
N GLN A 535 -3.25 15.06 52.25
CA GLN A 535 -1.88 15.45 52.59
C GLN A 535 -1.44 16.68 51.79
N GLU A 536 -0.44 17.40 52.30
CA GLU A 536 0.21 18.49 51.56
C GLU A 536 1.06 17.91 50.42
N ILE A 537 0.86 18.41 49.20
CA ILE A 537 1.55 17.91 48.01
C ILE A 537 2.68 18.86 47.66
N TYR A 538 3.88 18.29 47.55
CA TYR A 538 5.05 19.02 47.09
C TYR A 538 4.83 19.57 45.67
N ALA A 539 5.14 20.85 45.45
CA ALA A 539 5.05 21.50 44.14
C ALA A 539 5.77 20.72 43.03
N ARG A 540 6.88 20.03 43.36
CA ARG A 540 7.62 19.17 42.42
C ARG A 540 6.80 18.01 41.87
N THR A 541 5.83 17.47 42.62
CA THR A 541 4.94 16.41 42.14
C THR A 541 4.11 16.90 40.97
N TYR A 542 3.51 18.09 41.09
CA TYR A 542 2.75 18.72 40.01
C TYR A 542 3.65 19.08 38.81
N LEU A 543 4.86 19.59 39.06
CA LEU A 543 5.82 19.89 37.98
C LEU A 543 6.24 18.63 37.20
N ASN A 544 6.43 17.51 37.89
CA ASN A 544 6.78 16.25 37.22
C ASN A 544 5.59 15.70 36.43
N LEU A 545 4.36 15.83 36.94
CA LEU A 545 3.16 15.45 36.19
C LEU A 545 2.97 16.34 34.94
N GLN A 546 3.17 17.65 35.07
CA GLN A 546 3.14 18.58 33.94
C GLN A 546 4.20 18.27 32.87
N TYR A 547 5.37 17.80 33.28
CA TYR A 547 6.40 17.33 32.36
C TYR A 547 5.93 16.10 31.57
N ASP A 548 5.39 15.09 32.25
CA ASP A 548 4.91 13.87 31.59
C ASP A 548 3.69 14.13 30.70
N ILE A 549 2.80 15.06 31.09
CA ILE A 549 1.67 15.50 30.26
C ILE A 549 2.14 16.06 28.92
N GLN A 550 3.19 16.87 28.89
CA GLN A 550 3.78 17.36 27.63
C GLN A 550 4.23 16.20 26.73
N GLY A 551 4.89 15.19 27.30
CA GLY A 551 5.27 13.98 26.57
C GLY A 551 4.07 13.18 26.06
N TRP A 552 2.99 13.10 26.83
CA TRP A 552 1.75 12.46 26.40
C TRP A 552 1.08 13.23 25.25
N MET A 553 1.05 14.56 25.31
CA MET A 553 0.54 15.41 24.23
C MET A 553 1.35 15.22 22.94
N GLU A 554 2.68 15.18 23.02
CA GLU A 554 3.56 14.92 21.86
C GLU A 554 3.27 13.55 21.21
N GLY A 555 3.07 12.51 22.03
CA GLY A 555 2.68 11.18 21.54
C GLY A 555 1.31 11.18 20.84
N VAL A 556 0.32 11.89 21.40
CA VAL A 556 -1.03 12.02 20.83
C VAL A 556 -1.01 12.82 19.51
N ILE A 557 -0.21 13.88 19.42
CA ILE A 557 0.01 14.65 18.19
C ILE A 557 0.61 13.75 17.11
N THR A 558 1.68 13.03 17.43
CA THR A 558 2.35 12.13 16.48
C THR A 558 1.39 11.07 15.94
N TYR A 559 0.53 10.53 16.81
CA TYR A 559 -0.52 9.59 16.42
C TYR A 559 -1.55 10.22 15.48
N ALA A 560 -2.02 11.44 15.77
CA ALA A 560 -2.94 12.15 14.89
C ALA A 560 -2.33 12.43 13.51
N GLU A 561 -1.07 12.89 13.45
CA GLU A 561 -0.35 13.17 12.20
C GLU A 561 -0.14 11.93 11.35
N THR A 562 0.26 10.82 11.97
CA THR A 562 0.48 9.54 11.27
C THR A 562 -0.81 9.05 10.62
N ASN A 563 -1.93 9.17 11.32
CA ASN A 563 -3.24 8.80 10.78
C ASN A 563 -3.73 9.80 9.72
N ALA A 564 -3.41 11.09 9.85
CA ALA A 564 -3.78 12.13 8.89
C ALA A 564 -3.06 11.99 7.53
N GLN A 565 -1.86 11.39 7.49
CA GLN A 565 -1.13 11.16 6.25
C GLN A 565 -1.95 10.38 5.20
N ILE A 566 -2.80 9.45 5.66
CA ILE A 566 -3.71 8.70 4.78
C ILE A 566 -4.71 9.62 4.08
N PHE A 567 -5.17 10.68 4.75
CA PHE A 567 -6.10 11.65 4.17
C PHE A 567 -5.41 12.56 3.15
N TYR A 568 -4.19 13.02 3.43
CA TYR A 568 -3.42 13.88 2.52
C TYR A 568 -3.11 13.21 1.17
N GLU A 569 -3.09 11.89 1.14
CA GLU A 569 -2.83 11.08 -0.06
C GLU A 569 -4.13 10.52 -0.71
N SER A 570 -5.31 10.80 -0.14
CA SER A 570 -6.60 10.24 -0.56
C SER A 570 -7.51 11.25 -1.30
N VAL A 571 -8.39 10.75 -2.16
CA VAL A 571 -9.42 11.55 -2.85
C VAL A 571 -10.63 11.75 -1.92
N ILE A 572 -10.47 12.59 -0.89
CA ILE A 572 -11.50 12.94 0.11
C ILE A 572 -11.91 14.42 -0.09
N ASP A 573 -13.06 14.82 0.44
CA ASP A 573 -13.52 16.21 0.36
C ASP A 573 -12.57 17.19 1.10
N GLN A 574 -12.40 18.37 0.51
CA GLN A 574 -11.48 19.42 1.00
C GLN A 574 -11.84 19.91 2.41
N TYR A 575 -13.12 19.93 2.76
CA TYR A 575 -13.58 20.38 4.08
C TYR A 575 -13.03 19.50 5.21
N THR A 576 -13.09 18.18 5.06
CA THR A 576 -12.51 17.24 6.03
C THR A 576 -10.99 17.43 6.16
N LEU A 577 -10.29 17.69 5.05
CA LEU A 577 -8.84 17.93 5.06
C LEU A 577 -8.47 19.21 5.82
N ASP A 578 -9.25 20.29 5.61
CA ASP A 578 -9.06 21.56 6.28
C ASP A 578 -9.32 21.44 7.79
N GLU A 579 -10.37 20.71 8.19
CA GLU A 579 -10.71 20.45 9.59
C GLU A 579 -9.61 19.66 10.32
N ILE A 580 -9.12 18.57 9.73
CA ILE A 580 -8.02 17.76 10.29
C ILE A 580 -6.75 18.60 10.42
N SER A 581 -6.42 19.39 9.40
CA SER A 581 -5.20 20.21 9.40
C SER A 581 -5.26 21.32 10.45
N ALA A 582 -6.41 21.98 10.60
CA ALA A 582 -6.64 22.97 11.64
C ALA A 582 -6.57 22.36 13.05
N GLY A 583 -7.15 21.16 13.23
CA GLY A 583 -7.08 20.43 14.50
C GLY A 583 -5.64 20.08 14.91
N ILE A 584 -4.85 19.51 14.00
CA ILE A 584 -3.43 19.19 14.25
C ILE A 584 -2.62 20.44 14.55
N PHE A 585 -2.83 21.52 13.80
CA PHE A 585 -2.17 22.80 14.06
C PHE A 585 -2.46 23.29 15.48
N LYS A 586 -3.73 23.25 15.91
CA LYS A 586 -4.13 23.64 17.25
C LYS A 586 -3.46 22.78 18.33
N LEU A 587 -3.36 21.47 18.15
CA LEU A 587 -2.67 20.62 19.13
C LEU A 587 -1.21 21.02 19.36
N LYS A 588 -0.50 21.33 18.27
CA LYS A 588 0.90 21.77 18.34
C LYS A 588 1.04 23.13 19.01
N GLU A 589 0.11 24.04 18.74
CA GLU A 589 0.04 25.34 19.39
C GLU A 589 -0.19 25.18 20.89
N ASP A 590 -1.17 24.37 21.30
CA ASP A 590 -1.47 24.08 22.70
C ASP A 590 -0.26 23.46 23.42
N LEU A 591 0.41 22.45 22.83
CA LEU A 591 1.64 21.86 23.38
C LEU A 591 2.74 22.92 23.56
N ASN A 592 2.99 23.74 22.54
CA ASN A 592 4.04 24.76 22.59
C ASN A 592 3.75 25.79 23.68
N GLN A 593 2.50 26.23 23.81
CA GLN A 593 2.09 27.16 24.86
C GLN A 593 2.33 26.57 26.26
N ARG A 594 1.90 25.33 26.51
CA ARG A 594 2.08 24.65 27.80
C ARG A 594 3.56 24.39 28.10
N ALA A 595 4.37 24.08 27.08
CA ALA A 595 5.81 23.94 27.23
C ALA A 595 6.51 25.24 27.62
N ILE A 596 6.06 26.39 27.08
CA ILE A 596 6.57 27.73 27.46
C ILE A 596 6.16 28.09 28.88
N GLU A 597 4.90 27.86 29.24
CA GLU A 597 4.40 28.11 30.60
C GLU A 597 5.16 27.28 31.64
N TYR A 598 5.34 25.98 31.37
CA TYR A 598 6.14 25.08 32.18
C TYR A 598 7.59 25.56 32.30
N PHE A 599 8.22 25.86 31.16
CA PHE A 599 9.61 26.33 31.08
C PHE A 599 9.83 27.53 32.00
N ARG A 600 8.99 28.57 31.91
CA ARG A 600 9.10 29.78 32.74
C ARG A 600 8.93 29.46 34.23
N LYS A 601 8.03 28.53 34.57
CA LYS A 601 7.74 28.14 35.96
C LYS A 601 8.89 27.39 36.63
N ILE A 602 9.66 26.62 35.88
CA ILE A 602 10.73 25.79 36.45
C ILE A 602 12.08 26.49 36.60
N LEU A 603 12.27 27.67 35.99
CA LEU A 603 13.54 28.40 36.06
C LEU A 603 13.84 28.85 37.49
N TYR A 604 15.02 28.50 38.01
CA TYR A 604 15.46 28.88 39.36
C TYR A 604 16.66 29.83 39.30
N SER A 605 17.77 29.40 38.71
CA SER A 605 18.98 30.22 38.57
C SER A 605 19.85 29.78 37.39
N LEU A 606 20.55 30.70 36.73
CA LEU A 606 21.51 30.43 35.67
C LEU A 606 22.89 30.97 36.06
N MET A 607 23.89 30.11 35.99
CA MET A 607 25.29 30.46 36.25
C MET A 607 26.14 30.22 35.01
N ILE A 608 27.08 31.14 34.76
CA ILE A 608 28.09 31.01 33.72
C ILE A 608 29.44 30.91 34.38
N ILE A 609 30.15 29.85 34.06
CA ILE A 609 31.43 29.48 34.66
C ILE A 609 32.49 29.53 33.56
N HIS A 610 33.66 30.06 33.87
CA HIS A 610 34.80 30.03 32.95
C HIS A 610 35.37 28.61 32.87
N GLY A 611 35.49 28.07 31.64
CA GLY A 611 35.84 26.67 31.40
C GLY A 611 37.20 26.26 31.98
N ASP A 612 38.19 27.15 31.94
CA ASP A 612 39.55 26.81 32.40
C ASP A 612 39.78 27.08 33.89
N THR A 613 39.17 28.14 34.42
CA THR A 613 39.46 28.62 35.80
C THR A 613 38.42 28.19 36.82
N GLY A 614 37.22 27.76 36.39
CA GLY A 614 36.11 27.45 37.28
C GLY A 614 35.48 28.66 38.00
N LEU A 615 35.91 29.88 37.68
CA LEU A 615 35.36 31.12 38.23
C LEU A 615 33.97 31.42 37.66
N THR A 616 33.05 31.84 38.53
CA THR A 616 31.72 32.31 38.11
C THR A 616 31.86 33.65 37.38
N LEU A 617 31.58 33.67 36.08
CA LEU A 617 31.62 34.86 35.24
C LEU A 617 30.35 35.71 35.38
N TYR A 618 29.20 35.06 35.50
CA TYR A 618 27.90 35.71 35.59
C TYR A 618 26.91 34.79 36.31
N ASN A 619 25.98 35.38 37.07
CA ASN A 619 24.90 34.67 37.74
C ASN A 619 23.60 35.45 37.61
N HIS A 620 22.50 34.76 37.35
CA HIS A 620 21.15 35.32 37.32
C HIS A 620 20.18 34.42 38.09
N ASN A 621 19.50 34.98 39.10
CA ASN A 621 18.44 34.28 39.82
C ASN A 621 17.08 34.68 39.23
N PHE A 622 16.30 33.69 38.81
CA PHE A 622 14.93 33.88 38.31
C PHE A 622 13.92 33.98 39.46
N VAL A 623 14.30 33.50 40.65
CA VAL A 623 13.53 33.58 41.89
C VAL A 623 14.23 34.48 42.92
N THR A 624 13.52 34.87 43.99
CA THR A 624 14.05 35.75 45.05
C THR A 624 15.05 35.07 45.99
N GLU A 625 15.04 33.75 46.06
CA GLU A 625 15.99 32.96 46.84
C GLU A 625 17.35 32.90 46.14
N THR A 626 18.44 32.97 46.90
CA THR A 626 19.80 33.05 46.35
C THR A 626 20.63 31.83 46.74
N ILE A 627 21.25 31.21 45.74
CA ILE A 627 22.31 30.20 45.94
C ILE A 627 23.67 30.91 45.92
N ASP A 628 24.61 30.46 46.76
CA ASP A 628 26.00 30.92 46.69
C ASP A 628 26.65 30.40 45.39
N PRO A 629 26.93 31.28 44.42
CA PRO A 629 27.42 30.86 43.11
C PRO A 629 28.85 30.34 43.18
N ASP A 630 29.69 30.82 44.11
CA ASP A 630 31.09 30.41 44.17
C ASP A 630 31.23 29.02 44.78
N LEU A 631 30.39 28.70 45.78
CA LEU A 631 30.29 27.35 46.34
C LEU A 631 29.83 26.34 45.27
N LEU A 632 28.79 26.68 44.52
CA LEU A 632 28.24 25.78 43.51
C LEU A 632 29.17 25.62 42.30
N SER A 633 29.82 26.70 41.85
CA SER A 633 30.79 26.65 40.75
C SER A 633 32.00 25.77 41.11
N GLY A 634 32.52 25.91 42.33
CA GLY A 634 33.60 25.05 42.84
C GLY A 634 33.20 23.58 42.88
N PHE A 635 31.99 23.27 43.34
CA PHE A 635 31.45 21.92 43.34
C PHE A 635 31.31 21.33 41.92
N LEU A 636 30.70 22.08 41.00
CA LEU A 636 30.49 21.61 39.61
C LEU A 636 31.82 21.40 38.87
N THR A 637 32.79 22.29 39.06
CA THR A 637 34.14 22.17 38.48
C THR A 637 34.84 20.91 39.01
N ALA A 638 34.76 20.66 40.33
CA ALA A 638 35.35 19.48 40.96
C ALA A 638 34.73 18.16 40.45
N ILE A 639 33.40 18.13 40.33
CA ILE A 639 32.66 16.96 39.83
C ILE A 639 32.97 16.68 38.35
N GLN A 640 33.13 17.72 37.52
CA GLN A 640 33.55 17.55 36.13
C GLN A 640 34.98 17.02 36.02
N GLY A 641 35.91 17.56 36.82
CA GLY A 641 37.28 17.06 36.90
C GLY A 641 37.35 15.59 37.31
N PHE A 642 36.55 15.20 38.32
CA PHE A 642 36.41 13.81 38.74
C PHE A 642 35.91 12.90 37.62
N GLY A 643 34.91 13.35 36.83
CA GLY A 643 34.39 12.59 35.70
C GLY A 643 35.46 12.24 34.66
N ILE A 644 36.32 13.20 34.32
CA ILE A 644 37.45 13.01 33.39
C ILE A 644 38.48 12.03 33.96
N GLU A 645 38.80 12.16 35.26
CA GLU A 645 39.77 11.30 35.94
C GLU A 645 39.32 9.82 35.98
N VAL A 646 38.03 9.59 36.24
CA VAL A 646 37.43 8.25 36.32
C VAL A 646 37.27 7.61 34.94
N SER A 647 36.79 8.36 33.96
CA SER A 647 36.50 7.82 32.63
C SER A 647 37.75 7.64 31.75
N ARG A 648 38.86 8.32 32.10
CA ARG A 648 40.10 8.40 31.30
C ARG A 648 39.87 8.89 29.87
N GLN A 649 38.73 9.52 29.63
CA GLN A 649 38.31 10.09 28.36
C GLN A 649 37.69 11.47 28.63
N GLU A 650 37.62 12.32 27.62
CA GLU A 650 37.02 13.63 27.76
C GLU A 650 35.49 13.49 27.90
N THR A 651 35.00 13.42 29.14
CA THR A 651 33.58 13.27 29.45
C THR A 651 33.04 14.53 30.09
N LYS A 652 31.94 15.06 29.54
CA LYS A 652 31.25 16.24 30.08
C LYS A 652 29.94 15.84 30.74
N MET A 653 29.76 16.25 31.99
CA MET A 653 28.47 16.10 32.69
C MET A 653 27.42 16.97 31.99
N LYS A 654 26.24 16.39 31.73
CA LYS A 654 25.12 17.09 31.08
C LYS A 654 23.98 17.43 32.03
N ARG A 655 23.73 16.59 33.03
CA ARG A 655 22.64 16.78 33.99
C ARG A 655 22.99 16.20 35.35
N LEU A 656 22.56 16.87 36.41
CA LEU A 656 22.60 16.40 37.79
C LEU A 656 21.19 16.52 38.37
N SER A 657 20.71 15.44 38.98
CA SER A 657 19.42 15.41 39.67
C SER A 657 19.64 15.34 41.18
N TYR A 658 19.01 16.24 41.92
CA TYR A 658 18.97 16.26 43.39
C TYR A 658 17.52 16.37 43.84
N GLU A 659 17.17 15.89 45.04
CA GLU A 659 15.77 15.69 45.48
C GLU A 659 14.79 16.84 45.23
N HIS A 660 15.24 18.10 45.20
CA HIS A 660 14.39 19.27 44.98
C HIS A 660 14.73 20.13 43.75
N PHE A 661 15.82 19.85 43.03
CA PHE A 661 16.20 20.61 41.85
C PHE A 661 16.95 19.75 40.82
N GLU A 662 16.96 20.22 39.58
CA GLU A 662 17.80 19.70 38.51
C GLU A 662 18.83 20.75 38.12
N ILE A 663 20.02 20.30 37.72
CA ILE A 663 21.03 21.17 37.10
C ILE A 663 21.30 20.65 35.71
N GLU A 664 20.97 21.45 34.69
CA GLU A 664 21.32 21.20 33.30
C GLU A 664 22.59 21.97 32.93
N LEU A 665 23.59 21.25 32.42
CA LEU A 665 24.87 21.81 32.02
C LEU A 665 24.97 21.88 30.49
N SER A 666 25.34 23.05 29.98
CA SER A 666 25.66 23.27 28.58
C SER A 666 27.08 23.79 28.46
N ASN A 667 27.90 23.15 27.62
CA ASN A 667 29.30 23.50 27.46
C ASN A 667 29.47 24.33 26.21
N GLY A 668 30.15 25.48 26.36
CA GLY A 668 30.63 26.32 25.28
C GLY A 668 32.09 26.00 24.97
N THR A 669 32.73 26.89 24.23
CA THR A 669 34.15 26.81 23.88
C THR A 669 35.03 27.20 25.05
N LEU A 670 34.66 28.28 25.75
CA LEU A 670 35.41 28.90 26.86
C LEU A 670 34.59 28.97 28.15
N THR A 671 33.32 28.59 28.10
CA THR A 671 32.37 28.74 29.20
C THR A 671 31.56 27.47 29.43
N ILE A 672 30.97 27.37 30.62
CA ILE A 672 30.02 26.34 31.00
C ILE A 672 28.82 27.05 31.60
N ALA A 673 27.64 26.81 31.04
CA ALA A 673 26.37 27.29 31.59
C ALA A 673 25.76 26.19 32.45
N ALA A 674 25.37 26.55 33.68
CA ALA A 674 24.64 25.70 34.59
C ALA A 674 23.27 26.32 34.87
N LEU A 675 22.22 25.71 34.35
CA LEU A 675 20.84 26.13 34.57
C LEU A 675 20.20 25.23 35.62
N ILE A 676 19.78 25.84 36.71
CA ILE A 676 19.14 25.20 37.84
C ILE A 676 17.63 25.36 37.67
N THR A 677 16.90 24.25 37.80
CA THR A 677 15.45 24.22 37.66
C THR A 677 14.78 23.49 38.82
N SER A 678 13.58 23.93 39.21
CA SER A 678 12.76 23.29 40.25
C SER A 678 11.99 22.04 39.75
N GLY A 679 11.88 21.91 38.42
CA GLY A 679 11.31 20.76 37.72
C GLY A 679 12.28 20.16 36.70
N LEU A 680 11.82 19.13 35.98
CA LEU A 680 12.60 18.46 34.94
C LEU A 680 12.78 19.40 33.72
N PRO A 681 14.02 19.62 33.22
CA PRO A 681 14.24 20.42 32.02
C PRO A 681 13.52 19.85 30.79
N ASN A 682 12.69 20.66 30.13
CA ASN A 682 12.04 20.30 28.87
C ASN A 682 12.86 20.76 27.65
N GLN A 683 12.37 20.50 26.44
CA GLN A 683 13.09 20.86 25.21
C GLN A 683 13.40 22.37 25.12
N MET A 684 12.50 23.22 25.61
CA MET A 684 12.69 24.68 25.64
C MET A 684 13.83 25.07 26.58
N THR A 685 13.93 24.44 27.76
CA THR A 685 15.05 24.61 28.68
C THR A 685 16.39 24.33 28.00
N SER A 686 16.50 23.16 27.37
CA SER A 686 17.74 22.72 26.73
C SER A 686 18.11 23.55 25.49
N ALA A 687 17.12 24.05 24.74
CA ALA A 687 17.36 24.96 23.61
C ALA A 687 17.83 26.34 24.09
N SER A 688 17.19 26.88 25.13
CA SER A 688 17.45 28.22 25.65
C SER A 688 18.84 28.33 26.27
N ILE A 689 19.29 27.35 27.05
CA ILE A 689 20.64 27.35 27.63
C ILE A 689 21.73 27.24 26.55
N LYS A 690 21.49 26.47 25.48
CA LYS A 690 22.42 26.35 24.35
C LYS A 690 22.49 27.63 23.53
N GLU A 691 21.36 28.29 23.29
CA GLU A 691 21.34 29.55 22.58
C GLU A 691 21.98 30.66 23.42
N PHE A 692 21.71 30.68 24.73
CA PHE A 692 22.33 31.63 25.64
C PHE A 692 23.85 31.51 25.64
N ILE A 693 24.41 30.30 25.81
CA ILE A 693 25.87 30.14 25.86
C ILE A 693 26.53 30.55 24.55
N ARG A 694 25.90 30.23 23.41
CA ARG A 694 26.38 30.61 22.08
C ARG A 694 26.42 32.13 21.92
N ARG A 695 25.34 32.82 22.32
CA ARG A 695 25.26 34.30 22.23
C ARG A 695 26.16 34.99 23.25
N PHE A 696 26.29 34.43 24.45
CA PHE A 696 27.17 34.92 25.49
C PHE A 696 28.63 34.87 25.04
N GLU A 697 29.10 33.72 24.53
CA GLU A 697 30.47 33.61 24.02
C GLU A 697 30.71 34.54 22.83
N ALA A 698 29.77 34.64 21.89
CA ALA A 698 29.90 35.55 20.76
C ALA A 698 29.99 37.02 21.20
N GLN A 699 29.21 37.44 22.20
CA GLN A 699 29.21 38.81 22.70
C GLN A 699 30.46 39.16 23.51
N PHE A 700 30.99 38.21 24.28
CA PHE A 700 32.09 38.45 25.22
C PHE A 700 33.42 37.78 24.84
N TYR A 701 33.55 37.22 23.63
CA TYR A 701 34.72 36.45 23.19
C TYR A 701 36.08 37.10 23.52
N PRO A 702 36.32 38.40 23.23
CA PRO A 702 37.63 39.02 23.51
C PRO A 702 37.95 39.10 25.01
N MET A 703 36.91 39.20 25.85
CA MET A 703 37.02 39.27 27.30
C MET A 703 37.22 37.88 27.93
N LEU A 704 36.64 36.85 27.30
CA LEU A 704 36.79 35.45 27.70
C LEU A 704 38.20 34.92 27.36
N GLU A 705 38.69 35.18 26.14
CA GLU A 705 40.02 34.70 25.70
C GLU A 705 41.16 35.26 26.57
N ARG A 706 41.00 36.49 27.08
CA ARG A 706 42.01 37.18 27.90
C ARG A 706 41.57 37.34 29.35
N PHE A 707 40.75 36.41 29.84
CA PHE A 707 40.16 36.53 31.17
C PHE A 707 41.23 36.54 32.27
N ALA A 708 41.30 37.64 33.02
CA ALA A 708 42.25 37.85 34.13
C ALA A 708 41.55 38.00 35.50
N GLY A 709 40.31 37.51 35.62
CA GLY A 709 39.55 37.52 36.88
C GLY A 709 38.56 38.68 37.08
N ASN A 710 38.47 39.65 36.16
CA ASN A 710 37.50 40.73 36.27
C ASN A 710 36.11 40.30 35.77
N VAL A 711 35.22 39.89 36.67
CA VAL A 711 33.86 39.40 36.33
C VAL A 711 32.84 40.52 36.04
N SER A 712 33.10 41.77 36.46
CA SER A 712 32.12 42.85 36.30
C SER A 712 31.86 43.22 34.83
N GLN A 713 32.76 42.83 33.93
CA GLN A 713 32.65 43.07 32.49
C GLN A 713 31.50 42.31 31.81
N PHE A 714 30.94 41.28 32.46
CA PHE A 714 29.86 40.46 31.93
C PHE A 714 28.44 40.95 32.33
N GLY A 715 28.33 42.09 33.02
CA GLY A 715 27.04 42.69 33.40
C GLY A 715 26.01 42.85 32.27
N PRO A 716 26.40 43.23 31.03
CA PRO A 716 25.48 43.33 29.89
C PRO A 716 24.80 42.01 29.48
N ALA A 717 25.21 40.86 30.03
CA ALA A 717 24.54 39.58 29.80
C ALA A 717 23.08 39.56 30.29
N GLN A 718 22.67 40.52 31.14
CA GLN A 718 21.27 40.68 31.53
C GLN A 718 20.32 40.88 30.33
N ASP A 719 20.79 41.51 29.25
CA ASP A 719 19.97 41.71 28.05
C ASP A 719 19.69 40.37 27.35
N LEU A 720 20.69 39.48 27.28
CA LEU A 720 20.53 38.12 26.78
C LEU A 720 19.54 37.29 27.62
N ILE A 721 19.54 37.48 28.94
CA ILE A 721 18.57 36.82 29.82
C ILE A 721 17.15 37.25 29.46
N ARG A 722 16.93 38.56 29.32
CA ARG A 722 15.61 39.10 29.00
C ARG A 722 15.10 38.60 27.66
N GLU A 723 15.96 38.55 26.65
CA GLU A 723 15.56 38.12 25.31
C GLU A 723 15.29 36.61 25.20
N ILE A 724 16.06 35.78 25.91
CA ILE A 724 16.04 34.32 25.69
C ILE A 724 15.13 33.61 26.69
N PHE A 725 15.09 34.06 27.95
CA PHE A 725 14.35 33.38 29.03
C PHE A 725 13.07 34.09 29.44
N LEU A 726 12.97 35.42 29.23
CA LEU A 726 11.85 36.24 29.69
C LEU A 726 11.03 36.88 28.56
N GLY A 727 11.52 36.85 27.32
CA GLY A 727 10.79 37.17 26.09
C GLY A 727 9.78 36.07 25.79
#